data_AF-A0A9E0RRB9-F1
#
_entry.id   AF-A0A9E0RRB9-F1
#
_cell.length_a   1.000
_cell.length_b   1.000
_cell.length_c   1.000
_cell.angle_alpha   90.00
_cell.angle_beta   90.00
_cell.angle_gamma   90.00
#
_symmetry.space_group_name_H-M   'P 1'
#
loop_
_entity.id
_entity.type
_entity.pdbx_description
1 polymer ?
#
loop_
_entity_poly.entity_id
_entity_poly.type
_entity_poly.pdbx_seq_one_letter_code
_entity_poly.pdbx_strand_id
1 'polypeptide(L)'
;MTDASTRPAAAQTPNTFVLKRAVPIPSLNLTVEEYAHPDTGAQHLHLSSDSSENVFMVALRTVPEDSTGVAHILEHTALCGSERYPVRDPFFMMLRRSLNTFMNAFTSSDWTAYPFATQNRKDFGNLLDVYLDAVFFSRLDPLDFAQEGHRVEFENDDSAQPLVFKGVVFNEMKGAMSSTPSVLWDRLCHELFPSNTYHFNSGGDPEHIPDLSYQELRDFYAEHYHPSNAIFLTFGDISAEAHQQVFEAQVLQRFDALERKIEVALETPFNAPVQATHPYAVDAEEGTEKKTHLVMGWKLGESADLTAMLEAQLVSSVLMENSASPLMHYLETTDRGAAPSPLCGLEESMREMVFCCGIEGSETEHAEAFQAEVLACIEQVAADGIGEEKVDAILRQIELHQREVSGDGMPYGLNLMLRALGAATHYGDAVAALDLEPVIATLRERVKDRDYLPGLIRSLLLDNPHRVRLVVTPDTGLSASRESAETARLAEMRENLSSEHTAEILDLAERLRARQGQKDDPDVLPRVALSDIPAETASPEPVIESGASTHYRYTAGTNGLVYQQWVSPLPPLTATEQQHLPLVTALMPEVGVGALNYLDTQERHSATVGSLSASVSSRAHRDSEQSSDSFFVLSSKALADRMQPQLELMSDTLQAARFDECSRIRDLVSQMRA
;
A
#
# COMPACT_ATOMS: atom_id res chain seq x y z
N MET A 1 -47.62 -10.66 15.08
CA MET A 1 -47.95 -10.44 13.66
C MET A 1 -48.36 -8.99 13.48
N THR A 2 -47.37 -8.15 13.17
CA THR A 2 -47.53 -6.82 12.58
C THR A 2 -46.31 -6.69 11.71
N ASP A 3 -46.55 -6.92 10.43
CA ASP A 3 -45.58 -6.99 9.35
C ASP A 3 -45.10 -5.57 9.06
N ALA A 4 -43.85 -5.27 9.41
CA ALA A 4 -43.17 -4.01 9.11
C ALA A 4 -42.08 -4.21 8.04
N SER A 5 -42.24 -5.23 7.20
CA SER A 5 -41.30 -5.61 6.13
C SER A 5 -41.94 -5.42 4.75
N THR A 6 -42.37 -4.20 4.43
CA THR A 6 -42.62 -3.81 3.04
C THR A 6 -42.24 -2.35 2.86
N ARG A 7 -40.94 -2.09 2.64
CA ARG A 7 -40.55 -0.88 1.89
C ARG A 7 -41.20 -1.00 0.50
N PRO A 8 -41.84 0.06 -0.03
CA PRO A 8 -42.32 0.03 -1.40
C PRO A 8 -41.13 -0.24 -2.32
N ALA A 9 -41.33 -1.10 -3.32
CA ALA A 9 -40.35 -1.28 -4.39
C ALA A 9 -39.98 0.11 -4.91
N ALA A 10 -38.70 0.48 -4.84
CA ALA A 10 -38.20 1.70 -5.43
C ALA A 10 -38.71 1.72 -6.88
N ALA A 11 -39.32 2.84 -7.30
CA ALA A 11 -39.57 3.06 -8.71
C ALA A 11 -38.26 2.75 -9.45
N GLN A 12 -38.31 1.88 -10.47
CA GLN A 12 -37.11 1.51 -11.23
C GLN A 12 -36.55 2.79 -11.84
N THR A 13 -35.58 3.41 -11.17
CA THR A 13 -34.82 4.51 -11.71
C THR A 13 -34.06 3.92 -12.90
N PRO A 14 -34.28 4.42 -14.13
CA PRO A 14 -33.63 3.86 -15.30
C PRO A 14 -32.11 4.00 -15.13
N ASN A 15 -31.39 2.90 -15.35
CA ASN A 15 -29.93 2.93 -15.37
C ASN A 15 -29.46 3.85 -16.50
N THR A 16 -28.74 4.91 -16.15
CA THR A 16 -28.25 5.97 -17.03
C THR A 16 -26.84 5.71 -17.55
N PHE A 17 -26.08 4.78 -16.95
CA PHE A 17 -24.71 4.49 -17.36
C PHE A 17 -24.64 3.92 -18.78
N VAL A 18 -23.64 4.37 -19.53
CA VAL A 18 -23.36 3.90 -20.89
C VAL A 18 -22.11 3.04 -20.88
N LEU A 19 -22.25 1.78 -21.30
CA LEU A 19 -21.12 0.88 -21.52
C LEU A 19 -20.20 1.45 -22.62
N LYS A 20 -18.92 1.63 -22.28
CA LYS A 20 -17.87 2.07 -23.21
C LYS A 20 -17.19 0.88 -23.87
N ARG A 21 -16.81 -0.12 -23.07
CA ARG A 21 -16.20 -1.37 -23.53
C ARG A 21 -16.36 -2.47 -22.49
N ALA A 22 -16.30 -3.71 -22.95
CA ALA A 22 -16.20 -4.90 -22.13
C ALA A 22 -15.05 -5.75 -22.68
N VAL A 23 -14.09 -6.11 -21.83
CA VAL A 23 -12.87 -6.82 -22.22
C VAL A 23 -12.72 -8.07 -21.35
N PRO A 24 -12.80 -9.29 -21.92
CA PRO A 24 -12.51 -10.50 -21.18
C PRO A 24 -11.01 -10.60 -20.90
N ILE A 25 -10.64 -10.93 -19.66
CA ILE A 25 -9.25 -11.20 -19.25
C ILE A 25 -9.18 -12.67 -18.82
N PRO A 26 -8.84 -13.61 -19.72
CA PRO A 26 -8.89 -15.04 -19.45
C PRO A 26 -7.97 -15.50 -18.31
N SER A 27 -6.81 -14.86 -18.16
CA SER A 27 -5.83 -15.15 -17.09
C SER A 27 -6.41 -14.91 -15.70
N LEU A 28 -7.26 -13.89 -15.56
CA LEU A 28 -7.96 -13.54 -14.32
C LEU A 28 -9.36 -14.17 -14.21
N ASN A 29 -9.81 -14.91 -15.23
CA ASN A 29 -11.15 -15.51 -15.32
C ASN A 29 -12.29 -14.51 -14.99
N LEU A 30 -12.21 -13.31 -15.59
CA LEU A 30 -13.20 -12.25 -15.41
C LEU A 30 -13.39 -11.44 -16.69
N THR A 31 -14.42 -10.60 -16.71
CA THR A 31 -14.61 -9.56 -17.74
C THR A 31 -14.60 -8.19 -17.09
N VAL A 32 -13.76 -7.28 -17.59
CA VAL A 32 -13.74 -5.89 -17.14
C VAL A 32 -14.67 -5.07 -18.03
N GLU A 33 -15.66 -4.44 -17.42
CA GLU A 33 -16.64 -3.60 -18.08
C GLU A 33 -16.46 -2.14 -17.62
N GLU A 34 -16.28 -1.24 -18.57
CA GLU A 34 -16.10 0.18 -18.31
C GLU A 34 -17.34 0.96 -18.75
N TYR A 35 -17.88 1.74 -17.82
CA TYR A 35 -19.08 2.56 -18.01
C TYR A 35 -18.80 4.02 -17.67
N ALA A 36 -19.56 4.92 -18.26
CA ALA A 36 -19.61 6.32 -17.85
C ALA A 36 -21.04 6.80 -17.64
N HIS A 37 -21.26 7.57 -16.58
CA HIS A 37 -22.50 8.27 -16.33
C HIS A 37 -22.58 9.51 -17.23
N PRO A 38 -23.61 9.68 -18.09
CA PRO A 38 -23.67 10.76 -19.07
C PRO A 38 -23.80 12.14 -18.44
N ASP A 39 -24.53 12.27 -17.33
CA ASP A 39 -24.90 13.58 -16.78
C ASP A 39 -23.85 14.12 -15.81
N THR A 40 -23.09 13.25 -15.13
CA THR A 40 -22.02 13.65 -14.20
C THR A 40 -20.62 13.35 -14.73
N GLY A 41 -20.46 12.44 -15.68
CA GLY A 41 -19.16 11.94 -16.13
C GLY A 41 -18.55 10.86 -15.24
N ALA A 42 -19.20 10.47 -14.14
CA ALA A 42 -18.69 9.47 -13.19
C ALA A 42 -18.33 8.15 -13.90
N GLN A 43 -17.15 7.61 -13.59
CA GLN A 43 -16.68 6.34 -14.15
C GLN A 43 -17.14 5.17 -13.28
N HIS A 44 -17.55 4.06 -13.91
CA HIS A 44 -17.76 2.79 -13.22
C HIS A 44 -16.98 1.67 -13.91
N LEU A 45 -16.06 1.05 -13.18
CA LEU A 45 -15.29 -0.12 -13.58
C LEU A 45 -15.85 -1.35 -12.87
N HIS A 46 -16.48 -2.26 -13.61
CA HIS A 46 -17.02 -3.50 -13.07
C HIS A 46 -16.18 -4.69 -13.51
N LEU A 47 -15.63 -5.43 -12.55
CA LEU A 47 -14.89 -6.67 -12.76
C LEU A 47 -15.86 -7.85 -12.54
N SER A 48 -16.59 -8.21 -13.59
CA SER A 48 -17.58 -9.29 -13.55
C SER A 48 -16.89 -10.65 -13.39
N SER A 49 -17.23 -11.36 -12.31
CA SER A 49 -16.64 -12.66 -11.95
C SER A 49 -17.69 -13.57 -11.31
N ASP A 50 -17.46 -14.89 -11.32
CA ASP A 50 -18.32 -15.86 -10.64
C ASP A 50 -18.06 -15.92 -9.10
N SER A 51 -17.23 -15.02 -8.57
CA SER A 51 -16.94 -14.92 -7.13
C SER A 51 -18.16 -14.49 -6.32
N SER A 52 -18.49 -15.25 -5.28
CA SER A 52 -19.52 -14.88 -4.30
C SER A 52 -19.06 -13.78 -3.34
N GLU A 53 -17.75 -13.61 -3.16
CA GLU A 53 -17.21 -12.46 -2.44
C GLU A 53 -17.25 -11.24 -3.37
N ASN A 54 -18.15 -10.31 -3.04
CA ASN A 54 -18.34 -9.10 -3.79
C ASN A 54 -17.60 -7.95 -3.11
N VAL A 55 -16.98 -7.08 -3.91
CA VAL A 55 -16.22 -5.91 -3.44
C VAL A 55 -16.81 -4.66 -4.06
N PHE A 56 -16.89 -3.58 -3.28
CA PHE A 56 -17.18 -2.24 -3.74
C PHE A 56 -16.06 -1.31 -3.31
N MET A 57 -15.75 -0.34 -4.15
CA MET A 57 -14.90 0.79 -3.82
C MET A 57 -15.42 2.04 -4.52
N VAL A 58 -15.42 3.15 -3.82
CA VAL A 58 -15.48 4.47 -4.44
C VAL A 58 -14.18 5.21 -4.11
N ALA A 59 -13.51 5.70 -5.15
CA ALA A 59 -12.30 6.50 -5.02
C ALA A 59 -12.52 7.91 -5.56
N LEU A 60 -11.89 8.88 -4.92
CA LEU A 60 -11.94 10.30 -5.24
C LEU A 60 -10.52 10.79 -5.42
N ARG A 61 -10.27 11.58 -6.46
CA ARG A 61 -8.98 12.28 -6.61
C ARG A 61 -8.97 13.40 -5.57
N THR A 62 -7.98 13.42 -4.68
CA THR A 62 -7.86 14.38 -3.57
C THR A 62 -6.47 14.97 -3.62
N VAL A 63 -6.35 16.21 -4.11
CA VAL A 63 -5.05 16.81 -4.45
C VAL A 63 -4.72 17.92 -3.43
N PRO A 64 -4.09 17.60 -2.28
CA PRO A 64 -3.72 18.60 -1.29
C PRO A 64 -2.64 19.56 -1.83
N GLU A 65 -2.70 20.82 -1.39
CA GLU A 65 -1.74 21.88 -1.77
C GLU A 65 -0.90 22.35 -0.56
N ASP A 66 -0.96 21.61 0.55
CA ASP A 66 -0.20 21.85 1.78
C ASP A 66 -0.04 20.54 2.58
N SER A 67 0.72 20.59 3.68
CA SER A 67 0.95 19.45 4.58
C SER A 67 0.03 19.46 5.81
N THR A 68 -1.15 20.07 5.72
CA THR A 68 -2.11 20.09 6.84
C THR A 68 -2.81 18.76 7.08
N GLY A 69 -2.71 17.82 6.13
CA GLY A 69 -3.38 16.52 6.20
C GLY A 69 -4.88 16.60 5.87
N VAL A 70 -5.34 17.64 5.16
CA VAL A 70 -6.76 17.86 4.86
C VAL A 70 -7.45 16.64 4.22
N ALA A 71 -6.77 15.93 3.32
CA ALA A 71 -7.30 14.73 2.68
C ALA A 71 -7.51 13.59 3.70
N HIS A 72 -6.53 13.37 4.58
CA HIS A 72 -6.56 12.32 5.60
C HIS A 72 -7.59 12.62 6.71
N ILE A 73 -7.64 13.87 7.18
CA ILE A 73 -8.65 14.30 8.16
C ILE A 73 -10.06 14.20 7.57
N LEU A 74 -10.21 14.54 6.29
CA LEU A 74 -11.50 14.39 5.62
C LEU A 74 -11.89 12.93 5.47
N GLU A 75 -10.94 12.04 5.21
CA GLU A 75 -11.21 10.60 5.13
C GLU A 75 -11.87 10.09 6.41
N HIS A 76 -11.27 10.38 7.57
CA HIS A 76 -11.84 10.07 8.89
C HIS A 76 -13.20 10.76 9.11
N THR A 77 -13.27 12.07 8.88
CA THR A 77 -14.46 12.87 9.22
C THR A 77 -15.66 12.50 8.34
N ALA A 78 -15.43 12.06 7.10
CA ALA A 78 -16.49 11.59 6.21
C ALA A 78 -17.25 10.39 6.79
N LEU A 79 -16.56 9.56 7.60
CA LEU A 79 -17.09 8.36 8.23
C LEU A 79 -17.76 8.60 9.60
N CYS A 80 -17.78 9.85 10.10
CA CYS A 80 -18.37 10.23 11.40
C CYS A 80 -19.88 10.54 11.36
N GLY A 81 -20.55 10.26 10.24
CA GLY A 81 -21.98 10.45 10.11
C GLY A 81 -22.40 11.22 8.88
N SER A 82 -23.60 10.90 8.41
CA SER A 82 -24.10 11.38 7.13
C SER A 82 -25.58 11.78 7.22
N GLU A 83 -26.14 12.27 6.11
CA GLU A 83 -27.53 12.75 6.04
C GLU A 83 -28.54 11.67 6.46
N ARG A 84 -28.43 10.44 5.92
CA ARG A 84 -29.33 9.31 6.26
C ARG A 84 -28.91 8.60 7.55
N TYR A 85 -27.63 8.61 7.89
CA TYR A 85 -27.10 7.91 9.06
C TYR A 85 -26.44 8.89 10.04
N PRO A 86 -27.22 9.75 10.72
CA PRO A 86 -26.72 10.83 11.59
C PRO A 86 -26.29 10.34 12.99
N VAL A 87 -25.70 9.15 13.06
CA VAL A 87 -25.05 8.61 14.27
C VAL A 87 -23.57 8.99 14.26
N ARG A 88 -22.91 9.03 15.41
CA ARG A 88 -21.54 9.55 15.53
C ARG A 88 -20.48 8.72 14.79
N ASP A 89 -20.62 7.40 14.74
CA ASP A 89 -19.60 6.51 14.16
C ASP A 89 -20.24 5.38 13.34
N PRO A 90 -20.95 5.69 12.23
CA PRO A 90 -21.65 4.68 11.44
C PRO A 90 -20.70 3.57 10.95
N PHE A 91 -19.48 3.92 10.56
CA PHE A 91 -18.46 2.98 10.11
C PHE A 91 -18.13 1.92 11.19
N PHE A 92 -17.72 2.36 12.39
CA PHE A 92 -17.39 1.44 13.49
C PHE A 92 -18.60 0.65 14.00
N MET A 93 -19.80 1.26 13.96
CA MET A 93 -21.02 0.55 14.32
C MET A 93 -21.37 -0.55 13.32
N MET A 94 -21.10 -0.34 12.03
CA MET A 94 -21.34 -1.34 10.98
C MET A 94 -20.44 -2.57 11.11
N LEU A 95 -19.21 -2.44 11.62
CA LEU A 95 -18.32 -3.59 11.87
C LEU A 95 -18.97 -4.70 12.71
N ARG A 96 -19.87 -4.35 13.64
CA ARG A 96 -20.59 -5.31 14.51
C ARG A 96 -21.96 -5.73 13.97
N ARG A 97 -22.39 -5.16 12.83
CA ARG A 97 -23.72 -5.34 12.23
C ARG A 97 -23.67 -5.95 10.84
N SER A 98 -22.47 -6.32 10.40
CA SER A 98 -22.14 -6.82 9.07
C SER A 98 -21.42 -8.17 9.15
N LEU A 99 -21.40 -8.89 8.03
CA LEU A 99 -20.59 -10.10 7.79
C LEU A 99 -19.46 -9.80 6.80
N ASN A 100 -18.94 -8.56 6.84
CA ASN A 100 -17.87 -8.12 5.96
C ASN A 100 -16.66 -9.05 6.09
N THR A 101 -16.02 -9.26 4.95
CA THR A 101 -14.68 -9.85 4.89
C THR A 101 -13.62 -8.76 4.86
N PHE A 102 -14.00 -7.52 4.49
CA PHE A 102 -13.16 -6.34 4.54
C PHE A 102 -14.00 -5.07 4.69
N MET A 103 -13.55 -4.13 5.51
CA MET A 103 -14.08 -2.76 5.59
C MET A 103 -12.94 -1.84 5.96
N ASN A 104 -12.65 -0.86 5.12
CA ASN A 104 -11.66 0.16 5.43
C ASN A 104 -11.90 1.44 4.65
N ALA A 105 -11.00 2.40 4.84
CA ALA A 105 -10.78 3.55 3.98
C ALA A 105 -9.26 3.80 3.88
N PHE A 106 -8.85 4.48 2.83
CA PHE A 106 -7.44 4.71 2.52
C PHE A 106 -7.24 6.13 2.02
N THR A 107 -6.18 6.79 2.48
CA THR A 107 -5.69 8.05 1.90
C THR A 107 -4.30 7.82 1.32
N SER A 108 -4.16 8.03 0.02
CA SER A 108 -2.87 8.08 -0.67
C SER A 108 -2.41 9.54 -0.83
N SER A 109 -1.37 9.79 -1.62
CA SER A 109 -0.86 11.14 -1.86
C SER A 109 -1.83 12.04 -2.61
N ASP A 110 -2.67 11.45 -3.47
CA ASP A 110 -3.51 12.20 -4.41
C ASP A 110 -4.90 11.57 -4.67
N TRP A 111 -5.27 10.55 -3.91
CA TRP A 111 -6.60 9.96 -3.91
C TRP A 111 -6.99 9.42 -2.53
N THR A 112 -8.30 9.42 -2.26
CA THR A 112 -8.92 8.77 -1.10
C THR A 112 -9.91 7.71 -1.59
N ALA A 113 -9.88 6.51 -1.02
CA ALA A 113 -10.77 5.42 -1.42
C ALA A 113 -11.46 4.75 -0.23
N TYR A 114 -12.71 4.33 -0.46
CA TYR A 114 -13.57 3.71 0.56
C TYR A 114 -14.05 2.34 0.11
N PRO A 115 -13.27 1.27 0.37
CA PRO A 115 -13.64 -0.09 0.02
C PRO A 115 -14.30 -0.90 1.14
N PHE A 116 -15.18 -1.82 0.72
CA PHE A 116 -15.62 -2.93 1.55
C PHE A 116 -15.81 -4.20 0.70
N ALA A 117 -15.80 -5.35 1.37
CA ALA A 117 -16.09 -6.64 0.76
C ALA A 117 -16.96 -7.51 1.67
N THR A 118 -17.82 -8.33 1.08
CA THR A 118 -18.65 -9.29 1.81
C THR A 118 -19.12 -10.41 0.89
N GLN A 119 -19.32 -11.59 1.46
CA GLN A 119 -19.91 -12.74 0.76
C GLN A 119 -21.44 -12.76 0.86
N ASN A 120 -22.04 -11.87 1.67
CA ASN A 120 -23.48 -11.83 1.89
C ASN A 120 -24.13 -10.70 1.08
N ARG A 121 -25.01 -11.03 0.13
CA ARG A 121 -25.67 -10.05 -0.76
C ARG A 121 -26.51 -9.00 -0.02
N LYS A 122 -27.16 -9.37 1.09
CA LYS A 122 -27.92 -8.42 1.90
C LYS A 122 -26.98 -7.46 2.62
N ASP A 123 -25.89 -7.99 3.16
CA ASP A 123 -24.86 -7.19 3.80
C ASP A 123 -24.18 -6.24 2.80
N PHE A 124 -23.94 -6.68 1.56
CA PHE A 124 -23.39 -5.84 0.51
C PHE A 124 -24.27 -4.60 0.27
N GLY A 125 -25.59 -4.80 0.15
CA GLY A 125 -26.53 -3.69 0.01
C GLY A 125 -26.54 -2.75 1.22
N ASN A 126 -26.43 -3.29 2.44
CA ASN A 126 -26.36 -2.49 3.67
C ASN A 126 -25.10 -1.60 3.70
N LEU A 127 -23.94 -2.19 3.40
CA LEU A 127 -22.67 -1.48 3.40
C LEU A 127 -22.61 -0.45 2.25
N LEU A 128 -23.10 -0.81 1.07
CA LEU A 128 -23.16 0.10 -0.07
C LEU A 128 -23.96 1.37 0.28
N ASP A 129 -25.13 1.19 0.88
CA ASP A 129 -25.97 2.30 1.32
C ASP A 129 -25.26 3.23 2.31
N VAL A 130 -24.53 2.66 3.29
CA VAL A 130 -23.82 3.44 4.32
C VAL A 130 -22.61 4.16 3.71
N TYR A 131 -21.81 3.49 2.88
CA TYR A 131 -20.61 4.08 2.27
C TYR A 131 -20.96 5.20 1.28
N LEU A 132 -21.97 5.02 0.42
CA LEU A 132 -22.39 6.07 -0.52
C LEU A 132 -22.87 7.31 0.23
N ASP A 133 -23.63 7.13 1.31
CA ASP A 133 -24.13 8.27 2.09
C ASP A 133 -23.02 8.97 2.89
N ALA A 134 -22.08 8.20 3.46
CA ALA A 134 -20.90 8.74 4.14
C ALA A 134 -20.02 9.57 3.21
N VAL A 135 -19.72 9.06 2.01
CA VAL A 135 -18.85 9.76 1.06
C VAL A 135 -19.53 10.99 0.47
N PHE A 136 -20.77 10.89 -0.03
CA PHE A 136 -21.36 11.99 -0.81
C PHE A 136 -22.24 12.94 0.01
N PHE A 137 -22.68 12.53 1.20
CA PHE A 137 -23.57 13.32 2.06
C PHE A 137 -23.11 13.32 3.52
N SER A 138 -21.78 13.40 3.74
CA SER A 138 -21.22 13.56 5.07
C SER A 138 -21.74 14.82 5.75
N ARG A 139 -21.99 14.75 7.05
CA ARG A 139 -22.39 15.90 7.86
C ARG A 139 -21.23 16.84 8.12
N LEU A 140 -20.01 16.31 8.18
CA LEU A 140 -18.79 17.00 8.60
C LEU A 140 -19.03 17.84 9.87
N ASP A 141 -19.56 17.25 10.95
CA ASP A 141 -19.87 18.03 12.16
C ASP A 141 -18.58 18.69 12.71
N PRO A 142 -18.60 19.97 13.13
CA PRO A 142 -17.41 20.61 13.71
C PRO A 142 -16.82 19.86 14.91
N LEU A 143 -17.65 19.13 15.67
CA LEU A 143 -17.17 18.30 16.78
C LEU A 143 -16.41 17.06 16.30
N ASP A 144 -16.80 16.49 15.16
CA ASP A 144 -16.14 15.35 14.56
C ASP A 144 -14.78 15.78 13.97
N PHE A 145 -14.71 16.94 13.31
CA PHE A 145 -13.44 17.55 12.91
C PHE A 145 -12.50 17.79 14.10
N ALA A 146 -13.01 18.35 15.20
CA ALA A 146 -12.22 18.58 16.41
C ALA A 146 -11.76 17.28 17.11
N GLN A 147 -12.48 16.17 16.89
CA GLN A 147 -12.10 14.85 17.40
C GLN A 147 -11.03 14.21 16.51
N GLU A 148 -11.34 14.05 15.23
CA GLU A 148 -10.55 13.28 14.27
C GLU A 148 -9.33 14.05 13.79
N GLY A 149 -9.48 15.34 13.46
CA GLY A 149 -8.39 16.18 12.96
C GLY A 149 -7.50 16.71 14.08
N HIS A 150 -7.80 17.93 14.52
CA HIS A 150 -7.10 18.56 15.63
C HIS A 150 -7.99 19.55 16.40
N ARG A 151 -7.60 19.82 17.65
CA ARG A 151 -8.13 20.88 18.48
C ARG A 151 -7.11 21.31 19.53
N VAL A 152 -7.34 22.49 20.08
CA VAL A 152 -6.68 22.97 21.30
C VAL A 152 -7.59 22.73 22.50
N GLU A 153 -7.05 22.20 23.59
CA GLU A 153 -7.77 21.92 24.84
C GLU A 153 -6.93 22.37 26.03
N PHE A 154 -7.55 22.81 27.13
CA PHE A 154 -6.85 22.95 28.40
C PHE A 154 -6.60 21.58 29.01
N GLU A 155 -5.40 21.36 29.54
CA GLU A 155 -5.12 20.11 30.24
C GLU A 155 -6.10 19.92 31.41
N ASN A 156 -6.73 18.74 31.47
CA ASN A 156 -7.80 18.41 32.43
C ASN A 156 -9.00 19.37 32.39
N ASP A 157 -9.26 20.04 31.27
CA ASP A 157 -10.36 20.99 31.10
C ASP A 157 -10.33 22.17 32.08
N ASP A 158 -9.15 22.54 32.58
CA ASP A 158 -8.96 23.61 33.56
C ASP A 158 -8.16 24.77 32.96
N SER A 159 -8.78 25.94 32.84
CA SER A 159 -8.15 27.17 32.33
C SER A 159 -6.88 27.62 33.08
N ALA A 160 -6.66 27.12 34.30
CA ALA A 160 -5.41 27.34 35.04
C ALA A 160 -4.25 26.49 34.52
N GLN A 161 -4.52 25.40 33.81
CA GLN A 161 -3.52 24.50 33.23
C GLN A 161 -3.06 24.97 31.84
N PRO A 162 -1.94 24.41 31.31
CA PRO A 162 -1.49 24.68 29.95
C PRO A 162 -2.50 24.24 28.87
N LEU A 163 -2.36 24.81 27.67
CA LEU A 163 -3.03 24.30 26.47
C LEU A 163 -2.26 23.10 25.91
N VAL A 164 -2.96 22.17 25.28
CA VAL A 164 -2.41 21.02 24.56
C VAL A 164 -3.13 20.83 23.22
N PHE A 165 -2.42 20.30 22.22
CA PHE A 165 -3.05 19.80 20.99
C PHE A 165 -3.58 18.38 21.20
N LYS A 166 -4.77 18.10 20.66
CA LYS A 166 -5.38 16.77 20.62
C LYS A 166 -6.04 16.52 19.28
N GLY A 167 -6.10 15.27 18.86
CA GLY A 167 -6.72 14.83 17.60
C GLY A 167 -6.34 13.39 17.29
N VAL A 168 -7.17 12.65 16.53
CA VAL A 168 -6.85 11.27 16.14
C VAL A 168 -5.72 11.29 15.12
N VAL A 169 -5.93 11.93 13.96
CA VAL A 169 -4.96 12.06 12.88
C VAL A 169 -3.69 12.79 13.33
N PHE A 170 -3.82 13.84 14.16
CA PHE A 170 -2.66 14.52 14.74
C PHE A 170 -1.72 13.56 15.48
N ASN A 171 -2.26 12.67 16.32
CA ASN A 171 -1.44 11.70 17.06
C ASN A 171 -0.98 10.53 16.19
N GLU A 172 -1.80 10.10 15.25
CA GLU A 172 -1.44 9.08 14.26
C GLU A 172 -0.23 9.53 13.45
N MET A 173 -0.24 10.76 12.92
CA MET A 173 0.87 11.28 12.13
C MET A 173 2.13 11.56 12.96
N LYS A 174 2.00 11.89 14.26
CA LYS A 174 3.15 11.89 15.17
C LYS A 174 3.79 10.50 15.27
N GLY A 175 2.98 9.45 15.31
CA GLY A 175 3.46 8.06 15.26
C GLY A 175 4.06 7.70 13.91
N ALA A 176 3.38 7.99 12.80
CA ALA A 176 3.83 7.67 11.45
C ALA A 176 5.15 8.36 11.10
N MET A 177 5.31 9.64 11.47
CA MET A 177 6.52 10.44 11.23
C MET A 177 7.64 10.20 12.24
N SER A 178 7.45 9.29 13.21
CA SER A 178 8.53 8.76 14.05
C SER A 178 9.31 7.63 13.36
N SER A 179 8.73 7.03 12.32
CA SER A 179 9.37 5.99 11.50
C SER A 179 10.38 6.60 10.54
N THR A 180 11.65 6.17 10.62
CA THR A 180 12.71 6.65 9.74
C THR A 180 12.38 6.44 8.25
N PRO A 181 11.92 5.25 7.78
CA PRO A 181 11.47 5.08 6.40
C PRO A 181 10.45 6.11 5.92
N SER A 182 9.46 6.47 6.76
CA SER A 182 8.44 7.48 6.43
C SER A 182 9.08 8.86 6.24
N VAL A 183 9.99 9.25 7.13
CA VAL A 183 10.74 10.51 7.02
C VAL A 183 11.61 10.53 5.75
N LEU A 184 12.29 9.41 5.44
CA LEU A 184 13.10 9.32 4.22
C LEU A 184 12.25 9.52 2.97
N TRP A 185 11.10 8.85 2.90
CA TRP A 185 10.19 8.94 1.75
C TRP A 185 9.58 10.34 1.59
N ASP A 186 9.08 10.91 2.69
CA ASP A 186 8.55 12.28 2.74
C ASP A 186 9.56 13.30 2.23
N ARG A 187 10.80 13.27 2.75
CA ARG A 187 11.86 14.19 2.31
C ARG A 187 12.34 13.94 0.90
N LEU A 188 12.31 12.69 0.42
CA LEU A 188 12.65 12.39 -0.97
C LEU A 188 11.59 12.95 -1.94
N CYS A 189 10.31 12.76 -1.63
CA CYS A 189 9.21 13.28 -2.45
C CYS A 189 9.19 14.81 -2.45
N HIS A 190 9.40 15.43 -1.29
CA HIS A 190 9.53 16.88 -1.13
C HIS A 190 10.54 17.49 -2.12
N GLU A 191 11.67 16.83 -2.29
CA GLU A 191 12.76 17.28 -3.18
C GLU A 191 12.58 16.85 -4.63
N LEU A 192 11.93 15.72 -4.91
CA LEU A 192 11.70 15.23 -6.27
C LEU A 192 10.55 15.94 -6.98
N PHE A 193 9.54 16.38 -6.24
CA PHE A 193 8.29 16.90 -6.80
C PHE A 193 7.94 18.32 -6.32
N PRO A 194 8.83 19.31 -6.45
CA PRO A 194 8.60 20.64 -5.88
C PRO A 194 7.44 21.45 -6.49
N SER A 195 6.85 21.01 -7.61
CA SER A 195 5.82 21.78 -8.32
C SER A 195 4.41 21.20 -8.26
N ASN A 196 4.22 20.02 -7.66
CA ASN A 196 2.90 19.37 -7.57
C ASN A 196 2.60 18.84 -6.15
N THR A 197 1.48 18.13 -6.00
CA THR A 197 0.96 17.67 -4.71
C THR A 197 1.90 16.75 -3.94
N TYR A 198 2.76 15.99 -4.62
CA TYR A 198 3.70 15.05 -3.99
C TYR A 198 4.82 15.76 -3.22
N HIS A 199 4.95 17.09 -3.35
CA HIS A 199 5.78 17.90 -2.47
C HIS A 199 5.32 17.85 -1.00
N PHE A 200 4.03 17.65 -0.79
CA PHE A 200 3.36 17.76 0.49
C PHE A 200 3.07 16.39 1.10
N ASN A 201 2.93 16.39 2.42
CA ASN A 201 2.50 15.20 3.16
C ASN A 201 0.97 15.16 3.22
N SER A 202 0.35 14.34 2.37
CA SER A 202 -1.12 14.20 2.33
C SER A 202 -1.73 13.63 3.62
N GLY A 203 -0.95 12.85 4.37
CA GLY A 203 -1.30 12.35 5.70
C GLY A 203 -1.30 13.46 6.75
N GLY A 204 -0.46 14.47 6.57
CA GLY A 204 -0.30 15.65 7.42
C GLY A 204 1.03 15.65 8.17
N ASP A 205 1.77 16.75 8.09
CA ASP A 205 2.92 17.00 8.96
C ASP A 205 2.39 17.46 10.33
N PRO A 206 2.74 16.81 11.45
CA PRO A 206 2.30 17.23 12.79
C PRO A 206 2.54 18.71 13.11
N GLU A 207 3.56 19.34 12.51
CA GLU A 207 3.83 20.77 12.72
C GLU A 207 2.79 21.68 12.01
N HIS A 208 2.16 21.17 10.94
CA HIS A 208 1.20 21.87 10.08
C HIS A 208 -0.26 21.42 10.22
N ILE A 209 -0.53 20.22 10.74
CA ILE A 209 -1.90 19.76 11.01
C ILE A 209 -2.71 20.82 11.80
N PRO A 210 -2.16 21.45 12.87
CA PRO A 210 -2.90 22.47 13.62
C PRO A 210 -3.23 23.76 12.85
N ASP A 211 -2.71 23.93 11.64
CA ASP A 211 -3.00 25.07 10.77
C ASP A 211 -4.32 24.89 10.00
N LEU A 212 -4.82 23.64 9.86
CA LEU A 212 -6.06 23.36 9.14
C LEU A 212 -7.28 23.99 9.82
N SER A 213 -8.04 24.81 9.11
CA SER A 213 -9.34 25.28 9.57
C SER A 213 -10.47 24.34 9.16
N TYR A 214 -11.56 24.37 9.94
CA TYR A 214 -12.78 23.64 9.59
C TYR A 214 -13.38 24.07 8.24
N GLN A 215 -13.22 25.35 7.86
CA GLN A 215 -13.73 25.83 6.57
C GLN A 215 -12.93 25.25 5.41
N GLU A 216 -11.60 25.18 5.51
CA GLU A 216 -10.74 24.54 4.50
C GLU A 216 -11.09 23.06 4.31
N LEU A 217 -11.38 22.32 5.39
CA LEU A 217 -11.88 20.95 5.29
C LEU A 217 -13.18 20.87 4.47
N ARG A 218 -14.13 21.76 4.73
CA ARG A 218 -15.42 21.80 4.03
C ARG A 218 -15.28 22.20 2.57
N ASP A 219 -14.39 23.15 2.27
CA ASP A 219 -14.12 23.59 0.91
C ASP A 219 -13.44 22.47 0.12
N PHE A 220 -12.47 21.78 0.74
CA PHE A 220 -11.82 20.62 0.16
C PHE A 220 -12.81 19.47 -0.13
N TYR A 221 -13.75 19.20 0.78
CA TYR A 221 -14.85 18.25 0.56
C TYR A 221 -15.74 18.66 -0.61
N ALA A 222 -16.21 19.92 -0.62
CA ALA A 222 -17.08 20.42 -1.68
C ALA A 222 -16.43 20.34 -3.07
N GLU A 223 -15.11 20.52 -3.14
CA GLU A 223 -14.33 20.41 -4.36
C GLU A 223 -14.12 18.96 -4.80
N HIS A 224 -13.64 18.09 -3.89
CA HIS A 224 -13.13 16.78 -4.27
C HIS A 224 -14.16 15.63 -4.18
N TYR A 225 -15.20 15.74 -3.34
CA TYR A 225 -16.18 14.67 -3.09
C TYR A 225 -17.41 14.75 -4.02
N HIS A 226 -17.26 15.41 -5.17
CA HIS A 226 -18.28 15.48 -6.20
C HIS A 226 -18.29 14.20 -7.07
N PRO A 227 -19.45 13.61 -7.44
CA PRO A 227 -19.50 12.36 -8.20
C PRO A 227 -18.81 12.39 -9.58
N SER A 228 -18.70 13.56 -10.22
CA SER A 228 -17.90 13.74 -11.45
C SER A 228 -16.42 13.41 -11.26
N ASN A 229 -15.91 13.52 -10.03
CA ASN A 229 -14.54 13.16 -9.67
C ASN A 229 -14.42 11.71 -9.20
N ALA A 230 -15.55 11.02 -8.99
CA ALA A 230 -15.58 9.68 -8.42
C ALA A 230 -15.30 8.59 -9.46
N ILE A 231 -14.57 7.58 -9.01
CA ILE A 231 -14.34 6.32 -9.71
C ILE A 231 -15.02 5.25 -8.87
N PHE A 232 -16.11 4.68 -9.41
CA PHE A 232 -16.78 3.53 -8.80
C PHE A 232 -16.13 2.25 -9.32
N LEU A 233 -15.77 1.34 -8.42
CA LEU A 233 -15.27 0.01 -8.78
C LEU A 233 -16.10 -1.07 -8.07
N THR A 234 -16.48 -2.10 -8.82
CA THR A 234 -17.20 -3.28 -8.28
C THR A 234 -16.62 -4.58 -8.81
N PHE A 235 -16.65 -5.64 -8.00
CA PHE A 235 -16.16 -6.98 -8.34
C PHE A 235 -17.11 -8.02 -7.79
N GLY A 236 -17.33 -9.10 -8.55
CA GLY A 236 -18.08 -10.28 -8.11
C GLY A 236 -19.25 -10.63 -9.02
N ASP A 237 -20.19 -11.39 -8.45
CA ASP A 237 -21.33 -12.00 -9.14
C ASP A 237 -22.62 -11.16 -9.08
N ILE A 238 -22.56 -9.93 -8.59
CA ILE A 238 -23.63 -8.93 -8.74
C ILE A 238 -23.40 -8.16 -10.04
N SER A 239 -24.42 -8.10 -10.90
CA SER A 239 -24.32 -7.40 -12.19
C SER A 239 -24.05 -5.89 -12.03
N ALA A 240 -23.27 -5.30 -12.93
CA ALA A 240 -23.06 -3.85 -13.02
C ALA A 240 -24.36 -3.03 -12.96
N GLU A 241 -25.40 -3.46 -13.68
CA GLU A 241 -26.70 -2.78 -13.71
C GLU A 241 -27.33 -2.64 -12.31
N ALA A 242 -27.25 -3.70 -11.49
CA ALA A 242 -27.80 -3.68 -10.14
C ALA A 242 -27.07 -2.68 -9.22
N HIS A 243 -25.75 -2.56 -9.36
CA HIS A 243 -24.97 -1.55 -8.66
C HIS A 243 -25.32 -0.13 -9.13
N GLN A 244 -25.36 0.06 -10.44
CA GLN A 244 -25.64 1.36 -11.07
C GLN A 244 -27.01 1.91 -10.71
N GLN A 245 -28.04 1.06 -10.58
CA GLN A 245 -29.35 1.46 -10.08
C GLN A 245 -29.28 2.05 -8.66
N VAL A 246 -28.40 1.52 -7.80
CA VAL A 246 -28.18 2.06 -6.45
C VAL A 246 -27.39 3.36 -6.51
N PHE A 247 -26.34 3.45 -7.33
CA PHE A 247 -25.56 4.68 -7.50
C PHE A 247 -26.44 5.83 -7.98
N GLU A 248 -27.29 5.57 -8.97
CA GLU A 248 -28.25 6.53 -9.52
C GLU A 248 -29.24 6.99 -8.47
N ALA A 249 -29.92 6.04 -7.81
CA ALA A 249 -30.98 6.34 -6.85
C ALA A 249 -30.46 7.01 -5.57
N GLN A 250 -29.25 6.68 -5.11
CA GLN A 250 -28.74 7.19 -3.85
C GLN A 250 -27.89 8.44 -4.02
N VAL A 251 -27.16 8.58 -5.14
CA VAL A 251 -26.16 9.64 -5.30
C VAL A 251 -26.41 10.45 -6.56
N LEU A 252 -26.27 9.85 -7.75
CA LEU A 252 -26.00 10.60 -8.99
C LEU A 252 -27.16 11.51 -9.42
N GLN A 253 -28.41 11.11 -9.18
CA GLN A 253 -29.59 11.92 -9.53
C GLN A 253 -29.67 13.27 -8.78
N ARG A 254 -28.84 13.49 -7.75
CA ARG A 254 -28.77 14.74 -6.98
C ARG A 254 -27.71 15.72 -7.49
N PHE A 255 -26.94 15.36 -8.52
CA PHE A 255 -25.80 16.14 -9.00
C PHE A 255 -25.87 16.38 -10.52
N ASP A 256 -25.44 17.57 -10.93
CA ASP A 256 -25.09 17.88 -12.31
C ASP A 256 -23.58 17.65 -12.53
N ALA A 257 -23.08 17.72 -13.77
CA ALA A 257 -21.65 17.64 -14.04
C ALA A 257 -20.86 18.78 -13.39
N LEU A 258 -19.70 18.44 -12.82
CA LEU A 258 -18.68 19.41 -12.42
C LEU A 258 -17.99 20.00 -13.66
N GLU A 259 -17.84 21.32 -13.71
CA GLU A 259 -17.17 22.00 -14.83
C GLU A 259 -15.65 21.80 -14.84
N ARG A 260 -15.06 21.48 -13.69
CA ARG A 260 -13.61 21.33 -13.50
C ARG A 260 -13.21 19.86 -13.50
N LYS A 261 -12.08 19.57 -14.16
CA LYS A 261 -11.38 18.28 -14.06
C LYS A 261 -10.34 18.36 -12.95
N ILE A 262 -10.41 17.46 -11.97
CA ILE A 262 -9.42 17.33 -10.90
C ILE A 262 -8.34 16.36 -11.36
N GLU A 263 -7.09 16.80 -11.39
CA GLU A 263 -5.94 16.01 -11.82
C GLU A 263 -4.64 16.60 -11.26
N VAL A 264 -3.58 15.79 -11.19
CA VAL A 264 -2.35 16.13 -10.48
C VAL A 264 -1.34 16.98 -11.25
N ALA A 265 -1.53 17.46 -12.48
CA ALA A 265 -0.42 18.04 -13.29
C ALA A 265 0.86 17.14 -13.38
N LEU A 266 1.78 17.46 -14.28
CA LEU A 266 3.08 16.77 -14.36
C LEU A 266 4.14 17.61 -13.65
N GLU A 267 5.12 16.94 -13.06
CA GLU A 267 6.22 17.63 -12.40
C GLU A 267 7.12 18.35 -13.39
N THR A 268 7.50 19.58 -13.04
CA THR A 268 8.39 20.40 -13.85
C THR A 268 9.79 19.75 -13.91
N PRO A 269 10.31 19.39 -15.09
CA PRO A 269 11.59 18.69 -15.19
C PRO A 269 12.77 19.52 -14.65
N PHE A 270 13.69 18.87 -13.94
CA PHE A 270 14.94 19.52 -13.54
C PHE A 270 15.87 19.73 -14.73
N ASN A 271 16.62 20.83 -14.68
CA ASN A 271 17.69 21.10 -15.65
C ASN A 271 19.04 20.52 -15.21
N ALA A 272 19.19 20.17 -13.94
CA ALA A 272 20.39 19.56 -13.37
C ALA A 272 20.02 18.77 -12.11
N PRO A 273 20.83 17.74 -11.74
CA PRO A 273 20.64 17.00 -10.49
C PRO A 273 20.64 17.90 -9.25
N VAL A 274 19.81 17.54 -8.27
CA VAL A 274 19.67 18.25 -7.00
C VAL A 274 20.34 17.46 -5.87
N GLN A 275 20.83 18.18 -4.85
CA GLN A 275 21.38 17.60 -3.63
C GLN A 275 20.68 18.24 -2.44
N ALA A 276 20.20 17.41 -1.51
CA ALA A 276 19.47 17.86 -0.34
C ALA A 276 19.97 17.16 0.93
N THR A 277 19.91 17.88 2.05
CA THR A 277 20.23 17.34 3.38
C THR A 277 19.12 17.69 4.35
N HIS A 278 18.58 16.66 5.02
CA HIS A 278 17.50 16.80 6.00
C HIS A 278 17.86 16.09 7.31
N PRO A 279 17.48 16.62 8.48
CA PRO A 279 17.67 15.92 9.74
C PRO A 279 16.54 14.91 9.98
N TYR A 280 16.82 13.85 10.75
CA TYR A 280 15.80 13.00 11.36
C TYR A 280 16.11 12.78 12.84
N ALA A 281 15.07 12.54 13.63
CA ALA A 281 15.21 12.39 15.06
C ALA A 281 15.80 11.02 15.42
N VAL A 282 16.75 11.00 16.35
CA VAL A 282 17.26 9.78 16.97
C VAL A 282 17.36 9.93 18.48
N ASP A 283 17.25 8.81 19.19
CA ASP A 283 17.40 8.83 20.64
C ASP A 283 18.84 9.17 21.04
N ALA A 284 18.98 10.07 22.03
CA ALA A 284 20.28 10.52 22.52
C ALA A 284 21.14 9.39 23.10
N GLU A 285 20.52 8.33 23.63
CA GLU A 285 21.21 7.15 24.16
C GLU A 285 21.83 6.28 23.06
N GLU A 286 21.25 6.28 21.86
CA GLU A 286 21.74 5.48 20.75
C GLU A 286 22.89 6.17 19.99
N GLY A 287 23.05 7.49 20.16
CA GLY A 287 24.06 8.28 19.47
C GLY A 287 23.78 8.50 17.98
N THR A 288 24.74 9.12 17.28
CA THR A 288 24.64 9.52 15.86
C THR A 288 25.61 8.80 14.94
N GLU A 289 26.56 8.02 15.48
CA GLU A 289 27.56 7.31 14.69
C GLU A 289 26.90 6.23 13.83
N LYS A 290 27.26 6.17 12.55
CA LYS A 290 26.74 5.20 11.56
C LYS A 290 25.23 5.15 11.53
N LYS A 291 24.62 6.33 11.38
CA LYS A 291 23.18 6.51 11.30
C LYS A 291 22.75 7.47 10.20
N THR A 292 23.68 7.94 9.38
CA THR A 292 23.31 8.72 8.19
C THR A 292 22.73 7.79 7.14
N HIS A 293 21.63 8.20 6.52
CA HIS A 293 21.07 7.55 5.34
C HIS A 293 21.51 8.30 4.08
N LEU A 294 21.97 7.56 3.08
CA LEU A 294 22.36 8.10 1.78
C LEU A 294 21.47 7.49 0.71
N VAL A 295 20.64 8.30 0.07
CA VAL A 295 19.63 7.85 -0.91
C VAL A 295 19.78 8.64 -2.21
N MET A 296 19.59 7.96 -3.33
CA MET A 296 19.38 8.59 -4.63
C MET A 296 18.00 8.21 -5.14
N GLY A 297 17.26 9.19 -5.63
CA GLY A 297 15.95 9.01 -6.28
C GLY A 297 15.92 9.67 -7.65
N TRP A 298 15.23 9.04 -8.60
CA TRP A 298 15.00 9.54 -9.95
C TRP A 298 13.51 9.59 -10.23
N LYS A 299 13.02 10.73 -10.69
CA LYS A 299 11.67 10.81 -11.29
C LYS A 299 11.73 10.21 -12.69
N LEU A 300 10.83 9.27 -12.98
CA LEU A 300 10.69 8.60 -14.27
C LEU A 300 9.43 9.07 -15.02
N GLY A 301 8.92 8.25 -15.94
CA GLY A 301 7.71 8.53 -16.71
C GLY A 301 6.41 8.30 -15.94
N GLU A 302 5.27 8.51 -16.60
CA GLU A 302 3.95 8.35 -16.01
C GLU A 302 3.64 6.88 -15.68
N SER A 303 3.10 6.61 -14.48
CA SER A 303 2.68 5.26 -14.03
C SER A 303 1.50 4.71 -14.83
N ALA A 304 0.68 5.58 -15.39
CA ALA A 304 -0.45 5.21 -16.25
C ALA A 304 -0.03 4.73 -17.65
N ASP A 305 1.23 4.94 -18.07
CA ASP A 305 1.78 4.33 -19.29
C ASP A 305 2.36 2.95 -18.94
N LEU A 306 1.58 1.92 -19.21
CA LEU A 306 1.96 0.54 -18.90
C LEU A 306 3.27 0.09 -19.57
N THR A 307 3.60 0.63 -20.74
CA THR A 307 4.87 0.30 -21.40
C THR A 307 6.03 0.93 -20.63
N ALA A 308 5.92 2.21 -20.29
CA ALA A 308 6.93 2.91 -19.49
C ALA A 308 7.10 2.26 -18.10
N MET A 309 5.98 1.86 -17.47
CA MET A 309 5.97 1.18 -16.18
C MET A 309 6.73 -0.14 -16.21
N LEU A 310 6.44 -1.01 -17.17
CA LEU A 310 7.14 -2.30 -17.28
C LEU A 310 8.60 -2.14 -17.76
N GLU A 311 8.94 -1.10 -18.52
CA GLU A 311 10.33 -0.74 -18.83
C GLU A 311 11.10 -0.29 -17.58
N ALA A 312 10.48 0.54 -16.73
CA ALA A 312 11.05 0.96 -15.46
C ALA A 312 11.22 -0.23 -14.50
N GLN A 313 10.23 -1.13 -14.43
CA GLN A 313 10.31 -2.37 -13.64
C GLN A 313 11.45 -3.26 -14.14
N LEU A 314 11.61 -3.40 -15.46
CA LEU A 314 12.72 -4.16 -16.04
C LEU A 314 14.08 -3.58 -15.65
N VAL A 315 14.25 -2.26 -15.73
CA VAL A 315 15.49 -1.59 -15.30
C VAL A 315 15.73 -1.78 -13.81
N SER A 316 14.70 -1.62 -12.97
CA SER A 316 14.78 -1.82 -11.53
C SER A 316 15.22 -3.24 -11.18
N SER A 317 14.55 -4.27 -11.74
CA SER A 317 14.90 -5.68 -11.50
C SER A 317 16.31 -6.03 -11.99
N VAL A 318 16.74 -5.51 -13.14
CA VAL A 318 18.12 -5.72 -13.65
C VAL A 318 19.16 -5.21 -12.67
N LEU A 319 18.91 -4.06 -12.05
CA LEU A 319 19.86 -3.43 -11.15
C LEU A 319 19.78 -4.04 -9.74
N MET A 320 18.58 -4.41 -9.27
CA MET A 320 18.33 -4.56 -7.83
C MET A 320 17.42 -5.73 -7.39
N GLU A 321 17.01 -6.64 -8.28
CA GLU A 321 16.09 -7.74 -7.92
C GLU A 321 16.56 -8.60 -6.73
N ASN A 322 17.85 -8.93 -6.68
CA ASN A 322 18.44 -9.81 -5.67
C ASN A 322 19.93 -9.48 -5.45
N SER A 323 20.59 -10.21 -4.55
CA SER A 323 22.00 -10.01 -4.23
C SER A 323 23.00 -10.29 -5.36
N ALA A 324 22.56 -10.95 -6.44
CA ALA A 324 23.34 -11.12 -7.67
C ALA A 324 23.13 -9.98 -8.68
N SER A 325 22.19 -9.07 -8.42
CA SER A 325 21.95 -7.88 -9.23
C SER A 325 23.04 -6.84 -8.95
N PRO A 326 23.60 -6.18 -9.97
CA PRO A 326 24.86 -5.43 -9.81
C PRO A 326 24.78 -4.29 -8.80
N LEU A 327 23.70 -3.52 -8.80
CA LEU A 327 23.54 -2.39 -7.89
C LEU A 327 23.20 -2.88 -6.48
N MET A 328 22.29 -3.85 -6.34
CA MET A 328 22.01 -4.44 -5.01
C MET A 328 23.26 -5.06 -4.38
N HIS A 329 24.05 -5.79 -5.16
CA HIS A 329 25.32 -6.35 -4.69
C HIS A 329 26.26 -5.26 -4.15
N TYR A 330 26.38 -4.13 -4.85
CA TYR A 330 27.15 -2.98 -4.37
C TYR A 330 26.57 -2.42 -3.06
N LEU A 331 25.26 -2.21 -2.98
CA LEU A 331 24.60 -1.65 -1.79
C LEU A 331 24.74 -2.57 -0.56
N GLU A 332 24.76 -3.89 -0.77
CA GLU A 332 24.95 -4.88 0.31
C GLU A 332 26.40 -5.00 0.78
N THR A 333 27.38 -4.74 -0.09
CA THR A 333 28.80 -5.08 0.18
C THR A 333 29.72 -3.87 0.32
N THR A 334 29.23 -2.66 0.04
CA THR A 334 29.99 -1.43 0.17
C THR A 334 30.43 -1.17 1.62
N ASP A 335 31.63 -0.62 1.80
CA ASP A 335 32.15 -0.23 3.12
C ASP A 335 31.64 1.15 3.58
N ARG A 336 30.79 1.79 2.76
CA ARG A 336 30.22 3.12 3.00
C ARG A 336 29.00 3.09 3.92
N GLY A 337 28.37 1.94 4.13
CA GLY A 337 27.16 1.79 4.94
C GLY A 337 27.08 0.41 5.57
N ALA A 338 26.01 0.16 6.32
CA ALA A 338 25.77 -1.11 7.00
C ALA A 338 24.83 -2.04 6.23
N ALA A 339 23.84 -1.48 5.53
CA ALA A 339 22.82 -2.21 4.79
C ALA A 339 22.22 -1.34 3.66
N PRO A 340 21.54 -1.95 2.66
CA PRO A 340 20.71 -1.22 1.72
C PRO A 340 19.62 -0.42 2.44
N SER A 341 19.26 0.74 1.88
CA SER A 341 18.18 1.57 2.41
C SER A 341 16.81 0.88 2.27
N PRO A 342 15.87 1.12 3.19
CA PRO A 342 14.49 0.63 3.08
C PRO A 342 13.72 1.20 1.87
N LEU A 343 14.22 2.25 1.19
CA LEU A 343 13.58 2.85 0.02
C LEU A 343 14.01 2.23 -1.32
N CYS A 344 14.84 1.19 -1.32
CA CYS A 344 15.37 0.59 -2.53
C CYS A 344 14.26 -0.04 -3.41
N GLY A 345 14.14 0.37 -4.68
CA GLY A 345 13.18 -0.21 -5.62
C GLY A 345 12.56 0.78 -6.60
N LEU A 346 11.47 0.35 -7.24
CA LEU A 346 10.59 1.20 -8.06
C LEU A 346 9.32 1.50 -7.26
N GLU A 347 8.93 2.76 -7.22
CA GLU A 347 7.65 3.21 -6.68
C GLU A 347 6.76 3.75 -7.80
N GLU A 348 5.57 3.18 -7.94
CA GLU A 348 4.69 3.37 -9.10
C GLU A 348 3.27 3.81 -8.75
N SER A 349 2.96 4.10 -7.48
CA SER A 349 1.62 4.52 -7.05
C SER A 349 1.30 6.00 -7.34
N MET A 350 2.33 6.84 -7.46
CA MET A 350 2.21 8.25 -7.84
C MET A 350 2.03 8.40 -9.36
N ARG A 351 1.67 9.60 -9.82
CA ARG A 351 1.46 9.91 -11.24
C ARG A 351 2.69 9.64 -12.09
N GLU A 352 3.86 10.02 -11.60
CA GLU A 352 5.15 9.76 -12.23
C GLU A 352 5.96 8.86 -11.30
N MET A 353 6.50 7.78 -11.86
CA MET A 353 7.18 6.76 -11.06
C MET A 353 8.50 7.27 -10.50
N VAL A 354 8.99 6.63 -9.45
CA VAL A 354 10.28 6.94 -8.83
C VAL A 354 11.14 5.69 -8.74
N PHE A 355 12.37 5.75 -9.24
CA PHE A 355 13.39 4.73 -8.95
C PHE A 355 14.29 5.21 -7.82
N CYS A 356 14.52 4.36 -6.83
CA CYS A 356 15.26 4.67 -5.61
C CYS A 356 16.33 3.63 -5.32
N CYS A 357 17.49 4.09 -4.87
CA CYS A 357 18.54 3.24 -4.31
C CYS A 357 19.31 3.97 -3.20
N GLY A 358 19.75 3.26 -2.18
CA GLY A 358 20.40 3.89 -1.03
C GLY A 358 21.07 2.91 -0.09
N ILE A 359 21.78 3.45 0.89
CA ILE A 359 22.33 2.72 2.03
C ILE A 359 21.94 3.41 3.35
N GLU A 360 21.85 2.62 4.40
CA GLU A 360 21.75 3.08 5.78
C GLU A 360 22.99 2.70 6.58
N GLY A 361 23.12 3.27 7.78
CA GLY A 361 24.28 3.01 8.63
C GLY A 361 25.56 3.71 8.17
N SER A 362 25.44 4.87 7.53
CA SER A 362 26.55 5.60 6.89
C SER A 362 26.94 6.88 7.64
N GLU A 363 27.81 7.67 7.03
CA GLU A 363 28.25 9.00 7.46
C GLU A 363 28.15 10.02 6.31
N THR A 364 27.94 11.29 6.65
CA THR A 364 27.73 12.37 5.65
C THR A 364 28.92 12.52 4.68
N GLU A 365 30.15 12.29 5.17
CA GLU A 365 31.37 12.37 4.35
C GLU A 365 31.45 11.33 3.22
N HIS A 366 30.63 10.27 3.29
CA HIS A 366 30.55 9.25 2.24
C HIS A 366 29.60 9.63 1.09
N ALA A 367 28.81 10.70 1.21
CA ALA A 367 27.75 11.04 0.26
C ALA A 367 28.24 11.25 -1.20
N GLU A 368 29.38 11.92 -1.39
CA GLU A 368 29.94 12.13 -2.73
C GLU A 368 30.49 10.83 -3.35
N ALA A 369 31.21 10.05 -2.56
CA ALA A 369 31.77 8.77 -3.00
C ALA A 369 30.65 7.78 -3.35
N PHE A 370 29.64 7.66 -2.48
CA PHE A 370 28.46 6.83 -2.71
C PHE A 370 27.77 7.17 -4.04
N GLN A 371 27.48 8.46 -4.27
CA GLN A 371 26.83 8.90 -5.52
C GLN A 371 27.67 8.53 -6.75
N ALA A 372 28.99 8.74 -6.69
CA ALA A 372 29.88 8.44 -7.81
C ALA A 372 29.96 6.93 -8.08
N GLU A 373 30.02 6.10 -7.04
CA GLU A 373 30.10 4.65 -7.11
C GLU A 373 28.77 4.05 -7.65
N VAL A 374 27.61 4.55 -7.22
CA VAL A 374 26.29 4.17 -7.76
C VAL A 374 26.20 4.48 -9.25
N LEU A 375 26.53 5.71 -9.66
CA LEU A 375 26.48 6.10 -11.07
C LEU A 375 27.46 5.28 -11.93
N ALA A 376 28.66 5.00 -11.41
CA ALA A 376 29.64 4.16 -12.09
C ALA A 376 29.15 2.71 -12.24
N CYS A 377 28.47 2.16 -11.23
CA CYS A 377 27.84 0.84 -11.30
C CYS A 377 26.79 0.80 -12.42
N ILE A 378 25.87 1.77 -12.45
CA ILE A 378 24.81 1.86 -13.47
C ILE A 378 25.42 2.06 -14.87
N GLU A 379 26.45 2.90 -15.00
CA GLU A 379 27.18 3.12 -16.26
C GLU A 379 27.85 1.85 -16.75
N GLN A 380 28.47 1.08 -15.86
CA GLN A 380 29.09 -0.20 -16.21
C GLN A 380 28.05 -1.22 -16.68
N VAL A 381 26.90 -1.34 -16.01
CA VAL A 381 25.81 -2.23 -16.46
C VAL A 381 25.32 -1.84 -17.85
N ALA A 382 25.17 -0.54 -18.13
CA ALA A 382 24.77 -0.07 -19.45
C ALA A 382 25.87 -0.27 -20.52
N ALA A 383 27.14 -0.26 -20.15
CA ALA A 383 28.26 -0.47 -21.06
C ALA A 383 28.48 -1.95 -21.40
N ASP A 384 28.46 -2.82 -20.39
CA ASP A 384 28.70 -4.26 -20.54
C ASP A 384 27.47 -4.99 -21.09
N GLY A 385 26.27 -4.45 -20.83
CA GLY A 385 24.99 -5.07 -21.15
C GLY A 385 24.67 -6.25 -20.23
N ILE A 386 23.52 -6.89 -20.47
CA ILE A 386 23.06 -8.02 -19.67
C ILE A 386 22.96 -9.26 -20.56
N GLY A 387 23.36 -10.42 -20.03
CA GLY A 387 23.27 -11.69 -20.72
C GLY A 387 21.81 -12.07 -21.00
N GLU A 388 21.55 -12.66 -22.17
CA GLU A 388 20.19 -13.00 -22.63
C GLU A 388 19.44 -13.84 -21.60
N GLU A 389 20.07 -14.88 -21.03
CA GLU A 389 19.45 -15.75 -20.01
C GLU A 389 18.99 -15.00 -18.76
N LYS A 390 19.73 -13.96 -18.34
CA LYS A 390 19.39 -13.13 -17.17
C LYS A 390 18.20 -12.22 -17.46
N VAL A 391 18.19 -11.56 -18.62
CA VAL A 391 17.05 -10.75 -19.07
C VAL A 391 15.79 -11.61 -19.15
N ASP A 392 15.94 -12.82 -19.67
CA ASP A 392 14.86 -13.79 -19.80
C ASP A 392 14.32 -14.25 -18.43
N ALA A 393 15.20 -14.44 -17.44
CA ALA A 393 14.82 -14.74 -16.06
C ALA A 393 14.04 -13.58 -15.42
N ILE A 394 14.55 -12.35 -15.54
CA ILE A 394 13.92 -11.14 -15.00
C ILE A 394 12.54 -10.92 -15.61
N LEU A 395 12.38 -11.07 -16.93
CA LEU A 395 11.06 -10.95 -17.57
C LEU A 395 10.06 -11.99 -17.07
N ARG A 396 10.52 -13.20 -16.71
CA ARG A 396 9.66 -14.21 -16.07
C ARG A 396 9.32 -13.82 -14.64
N GLN A 397 10.24 -13.22 -13.89
CA GLN A 397 9.96 -12.70 -12.56
C GLN A 397 8.92 -11.58 -12.61
N ILE A 398 9.04 -10.64 -13.53
CA ILE A 398 8.03 -9.60 -13.76
C ILE A 398 6.68 -10.25 -14.09
N GLU A 399 6.63 -11.21 -15.02
CA GLU A 399 5.41 -11.95 -15.34
C GLU A 399 4.81 -12.66 -14.11
N LEU A 400 5.64 -13.26 -13.25
CA LEU A 400 5.21 -13.93 -12.03
C LEU A 400 4.61 -12.95 -11.02
N HIS A 401 5.32 -11.87 -10.68
CA HIS A 401 4.85 -10.85 -9.75
C HIS A 401 3.53 -10.24 -10.21
N GLN A 402 3.39 -10.03 -11.52
CA GLN A 402 2.19 -9.47 -12.11
C GLN A 402 1.01 -10.46 -12.09
N ARG A 403 1.26 -11.75 -12.29
CA ARG A 403 0.22 -12.79 -12.20
C ARG A 403 -0.18 -13.12 -10.78
N GLU A 404 0.72 -12.98 -9.83
CA GLU A 404 0.46 -13.27 -8.44
C GLU A 404 -0.53 -12.26 -7.86
N VAL A 405 -1.58 -12.77 -7.24
CA VAL A 405 -2.50 -11.98 -6.43
C VAL A 405 -2.59 -12.68 -5.08
N SER A 406 -1.98 -12.07 -4.05
CA SER A 406 -1.96 -12.65 -2.71
C SER A 406 -3.32 -12.44 -2.00
N GLY A 407 -3.75 -13.45 -1.24
CA GLY A 407 -5.01 -13.41 -0.47
C GLY A 407 -4.82 -13.16 1.03
N ASP A 408 -3.58 -13.01 1.52
CA ASP A 408 -3.22 -13.06 2.94
C ASP A 408 -3.45 -11.73 3.71
N GLY A 409 -4.20 -10.78 3.15
CA GLY A 409 -4.50 -9.51 3.82
C GLY A 409 -5.67 -8.72 3.24
N MET A 410 -5.90 -8.79 1.93
CA MET A 410 -7.02 -8.14 1.25
C MET A 410 -7.75 -9.12 0.33
N PRO A 411 -9.09 -8.97 0.15
CA PRO A 411 -9.86 -9.74 -0.82
C PRO A 411 -9.25 -9.71 -2.22
N TYR A 412 -9.39 -10.81 -2.97
CA TYR A 412 -8.85 -10.91 -4.34
C TYR A 412 -9.37 -9.79 -5.25
N GLY A 413 -10.67 -9.52 -5.22
CA GLY A 413 -11.29 -8.44 -6.00
C GLY A 413 -10.76 -7.05 -5.63
N LEU A 414 -10.43 -6.84 -4.35
CA LEU A 414 -9.89 -5.56 -3.88
C LEU A 414 -8.48 -5.32 -4.42
N ASN A 415 -7.62 -6.35 -4.42
CA ASN A 415 -6.28 -6.25 -5.01
C ASN A 415 -6.34 -5.87 -6.50
N LEU A 416 -7.25 -6.47 -7.27
CA LEU A 416 -7.43 -6.12 -8.68
C LEU A 416 -7.93 -4.68 -8.86
N MET A 417 -8.89 -4.24 -8.03
CA MET A 417 -9.37 -2.86 -8.07
C MET A 417 -8.27 -1.84 -7.80
N LEU A 418 -7.39 -2.09 -6.81
CA LEU A 418 -6.29 -1.18 -6.49
C LEU A 418 -5.29 -1.06 -7.66
N ARG A 419 -5.02 -2.15 -8.38
CA ARG A 419 -4.19 -2.11 -9.61
C ARG A 419 -4.83 -1.25 -10.70
N ALA A 420 -6.13 -1.41 -10.91
CA ALA A 420 -6.88 -0.61 -11.88
C ALA A 420 -7.00 0.86 -11.46
N LEU A 421 -7.07 1.12 -10.16
CA LEU A 421 -7.29 2.44 -9.59
C LEU A 421 -6.14 3.40 -9.94
N GLY A 422 -4.88 2.99 -9.85
CA GLY A 422 -3.74 3.87 -10.17
C GLY A 422 -3.85 4.48 -11.58
N ALA A 423 -4.09 3.64 -12.59
CA ALA A 423 -4.34 4.10 -13.94
C ALA A 423 -5.62 4.96 -14.05
N ALA A 424 -6.72 4.54 -13.41
CA ALA A 424 -7.99 5.28 -13.45
C ALA A 424 -7.89 6.69 -12.84
N THR A 425 -7.21 6.83 -11.69
CA THR A 425 -6.94 8.10 -11.00
C THR A 425 -6.26 9.09 -11.92
N HIS A 426 -5.34 8.63 -12.76
CA HIS A 426 -4.60 9.48 -13.71
C HIS A 426 -5.21 9.52 -15.12
N TYR A 427 -6.47 9.09 -15.28
CA TYR A 427 -7.17 9.05 -16.57
C TYR A 427 -6.48 8.17 -17.63
N GLY A 428 -5.70 7.19 -17.18
CA GLY A 428 -5.09 6.14 -17.99
C GLY A 428 -6.03 4.96 -18.26
N ASP A 429 -5.50 3.95 -18.95
CA ASP A 429 -6.27 2.76 -19.30
C ASP A 429 -6.25 1.72 -18.16
N ALA A 430 -7.27 1.78 -17.30
CA ALA A 430 -7.44 0.85 -16.19
C ALA A 430 -7.68 -0.61 -16.61
N VAL A 431 -8.16 -0.86 -17.83
CA VAL A 431 -8.32 -2.22 -18.36
C VAL A 431 -6.97 -2.79 -18.77
N ALA A 432 -6.14 -1.98 -19.45
CA ALA A 432 -4.79 -2.37 -19.82
C ALA A 432 -3.92 -2.65 -18.58
N ALA A 433 -4.10 -1.88 -17.49
CA ALA A 433 -3.41 -2.13 -16.22
C ALA A 433 -3.71 -3.53 -15.60
N LEU A 434 -4.82 -4.16 -15.99
CA LEU A 434 -5.18 -5.53 -15.58
C LEU A 434 -4.77 -6.59 -16.60
N ASP A 435 -4.67 -6.25 -17.90
CA ASP A 435 -4.27 -7.16 -18.97
C ASP A 435 -2.84 -6.87 -19.44
N LEU A 436 -1.88 -7.48 -18.74
CA LEU A 436 -0.45 -7.21 -18.90
C LEU A 436 0.22 -8.06 -19.99
N GLU A 437 -0.45 -9.12 -20.46
CA GLU A 437 0.12 -10.06 -21.44
C GLU A 437 0.60 -9.38 -22.73
N PRO A 438 -0.15 -8.43 -23.34
CA PRO A 438 0.28 -7.79 -24.59
C PRO A 438 1.57 -6.97 -24.43
N VAL A 439 1.74 -6.30 -23.28
CA VAL A 439 2.92 -5.45 -23.05
C VAL A 439 4.14 -6.29 -22.68
N ILE A 440 3.97 -7.35 -21.88
CA ILE A 440 5.05 -8.32 -21.62
C ILE A 440 5.53 -8.97 -22.92
N ALA A 441 4.61 -9.37 -23.81
CA ALA A 441 4.98 -9.93 -25.11
C ALA A 441 5.75 -8.92 -25.98
N THR A 442 5.35 -7.65 -25.94
CA THR A 442 6.05 -6.56 -26.64
C THR A 442 7.45 -6.35 -26.08
N LEU A 443 7.61 -6.31 -24.75
CA LEU A 443 8.90 -6.18 -24.10
C LEU A 443 9.84 -7.35 -24.44
N ARG A 444 9.33 -8.59 -24.42
CA ARG A 444 10.09 -9.78 -24.84
C ARG A 444 10.63 -9.67 -26.25
N GLU A 445 9.92 -9.00 -27.16
CA GLU A 445 10.42 -8.75 -28.51
C GLU A 445 11.48 -7.64 -28.54
N ARG A 446 11.24 -6.54 -27.82
CA ARG A 446 12.16 -5.39 -27.80
C ARG A 446 13.51 -5.73 -27.17
N VAL A 447 13.53 -6.51 -26.09
CA VAL A 447 14.79 -6.87 -25.41
C VAL A 447 15.69 -7.80 -26.23
N LYS A 448 15.20 -8.37 -27.35
CA LYS A 448 16.05 -9.11 -28.29
C LYS A 448 17.07 -8.20 -28.97
N ASP A 449 16.76 -6.91 -29.09
CA ASP A 449 17.74 -5.91 -29.44
C ASP A 449 18.65 -5.65 -28.24
N ARG A 450 19.93 -5.99 -28.40
CA ARG A 450 20.93 -5.90 -27.33
C ARG A 450 21.18 -4.46 -26.85
N ASP A 451 20.87 -3.48 -27.68
CA ASP A 451 21.04 -2.06 -27.34
C ASP A 451 19.82 -1.47 -26.61
N TYR A 452 18.68 -2.18 -26.60
CA TYR A 452 17.43 -1.70 -26.02
C TYR A 452 17.56 -1.41 -24.52
N LEU A 453 17.96 -2.42 -23.74
CA LEU A 453 18.06 -2.32 -22.28
C LEU A 453 19.18 -1.37 -21.83
N PRO A 454 20.40 -1.40 -22.41
CA PRO A 454 21.39 -0.34 -22.23
C PRO A 454 20.87 1.06 -22.56
N GLY A 455 20.06 1.21 -23.61
CA GLY A 455 19.41 2.46 -23.98
C GLY A 455 18.46 2.96 -22.89
N LEU A 456 17.61 2.07 -22.38
CA LEU A 456 16.68 2.37 -21.29
C LEU A 456 17.40 2.80 -20.00
N ILE A 457 18.45 2.09 -19.59
CA ILE A 457 19.22 2.44 -18.40
C ILE A 457 19.83 3.84 -18.55
N ARG A 458 20.37 4.17 -19.73
CA ARG A 458 20.90 5.51 -20.01
C ARG A 458 19.81 6.58 -19.94
N SER A 459 18.69 6.38 -20.64
CA SER A 459 17.64 7.40 -20.73
C SER A 459 16.91 7.62 -19.40
N LEU A 460 16.63 6.56 -18.65
CA LEU A 460 15.87 6.64 -17.40
C LEU A 460 16.73 7.15 -16.23
N LEU A 461 18.02 6.80 -16.19
CA LEU A 461 18.86 7.05 -15.00
C LEU A 461 20.08 7.95 -15.28
N LEU A 462 20.95 7.60 -16.24
CA LEU A 462 22.24 8.29 -16.42
C LEU A 462 22.08 9.69 -17.03
N ASP A 463 21.31 9.77 -18.11
CA ASP A 463 21.05 11.01 -18.86
C ASP A 463 19.92 11.83 -18.23
N ASN A 464 19.19 11.27 -17.26
CA ASN A 464 18.09 11.92 -16.58
C ASN A 464 18.61 12.92 -15.52
N PRO A 465 18.43 14.25 -15.73
CA PRO A 465 18.82 15.26 -14.76
C PRO A 465 17.85 15.36 -13.58
N HIS A 466 16.65 14.79 -13.68
CA HIS A 466 15.63 14.79 -12.63
C HIS A 466 15.92 13.74 -11.57
N ARG A 467 17.04 13.94 -10.88
CA ARG A 467 17.51 13.08 -9.80
C ARG A 467 17.94 13.89 -8.59
N VAL A 468 17.70 13.32 -7.42
CA VAL A 468 18.05 13.89 -6.12
C VAL A 468 19.04 12.96 -5.42
N ARG A 469 20.15 13.51 -4.91
CA ARG A 469 20.92 12.86 -3.83
C ARG A 469 20.44 13.42 -2.50
N LEU A 470 19.80 12.57 -1.71
CA LEU A 470 19.29 12.88 -0.38
C LEU A 470 20.24 12.33 0.69
N VAL A 471 20.67 13.20 1.60
CA VAL A 471 21.42 12.84 2.81
C VAL A 471 20.50 13.09 4.02
N VAL A 472 20.18 12.06 4.78
CA VAL A 472 19.35 12.22 5.99
C VAL A 472 20.20 11.95 7.22
N THR A 473 20.42 12.99 8.02
CA THR A 473 21.39 12.99 9.13
C THR A 473 20.71 12.84 10.49
N PRO A 474 21.24 12.02 11.40
CA PRO A 474 20.68 11.85 12.73
C PRO A 474 20.86 13.11 13.58
N ASP A 475 19.80 13.53 14.27
CA ASP A 475 19.80 14.67 15.20
C ASP A 475 19.13 14.27 16.52
N THR A 476 19.92 14.29 17.60
CA THR A 476 19.47 13.94 18.97
C THR A 476 18.68 15.07 19.65
N GLY A 477 18.74 16.29 19.11
CA GLY A 477 18.02 17.46 19.61
C GLY A 477 16.70 17.73 18.88
N LEU A 478 16.46 17.10 17.72
CA LEU A 478 15.31 17.43 16.86
C LEU A 478 13.96 17.21 17.56
N SER A 479 13.76 16.06 18.22
CA SER A 479 12.51 15.80 18.95
C SER A 479 12.26 16.83 20.04
N ALA A 480 13.28 17.14 20.85
CA ALA A 480 13.17 18.13 21.91
C ALA A 480 12.93 19.55 21.36
N SER A 481 13.52 19.88 20.20
CA SER A 481 13.29 21.15 19.52
C SER A 481 11.85 21.27 19.03
N ARG A 482 11.29 20.22 18.44
CA ARG A 482 9.89 20.16 17.99
C ARG A 482 8.91 20.27 19.16
N GLU A 483 9.14 19.51 20.23
CA GLU A 483 8.33 19.59 21.46
C GLU A 483 8.38 20.99 22.09
N SER A 484 9.56 21.63 22.10
CA SER A 484 9.71 23.00 22.59
C SER A 484 8.99 24.01 21.69
N ALA A 485 9.01 23.83 20.37
CA ALA A 485 8.32 24.70 19.42
C ALA A 485 6.79 24.57 19.58
N GLU A 486 6.28 23.34 19.72
CA GLU A 486 4.87 23.06 20.02
C GLU A 486 4.44 23.71 21.34
N THR A 487 5.23 23.52 22.41
CA THR A 487 4.96 24.09 23.72
C THR A 487 4.97 25.63 23.68
N ALA A 488 5.92 26.22 22.97
CA ALA A 488 6.01 27.68 22.81
C ALA A 488 4.81 28.23 22.03
N ARG A 489 4.40 27.56 20.94
CA ARG A 489 3.21 27.90 20.16
C ARG A 489 1.94 27.90 21.04
N LEU A 490 1.75 26.86 21.85
CA LEU A 490 0.61 26.76 22.77
C LEU A 490 0.66 27.81 23.89
N ALA A 491 1.86 28.13 24.41
CA ALA A 491 2.04 29.18 25.41
C ALA A 491 1.71 30.58 24.85
N GLU A 492 2.19 30.89 23.65
CA GLU A 492 1.89 32.15 22.96
C GLU A 492 0.38 32.27 22.65
N MET A 493 -0.25 31.19 22.19
CA MET A 493 -1.71 31.14 22.02
C MET A 493 -2.42 31.47 23.33
N ARG A 494 -2.01 30.84 24.44
CA ARG A 494 -2.60 31.06 25.77
C ARG A 494 -2.45 32.50 26.26
N GLU A 495 -1.29 33.12 26.08
CA GLU A 495 -1.04 34.51 26.49
C GLU A 495 -1.94 35.51 25.75
N ASN A 496 -2.32 35.18 24.52
CA ASN A 496 -3.17 36.01 23.67
C ASN A 496 -4.66 35.65 23.73
N LEU A 497 -5.08 34.69 24.57
CA LEU A 497 -6.49 34.31 24.71
C LEU A 497 -7.31 35.44 25.35
N SER A 498 -8.41 35.80 24.69
CA SER A 498 -9.46 36.61 25.31
C SER A 498 -10.28 35.75 26.28
N SER A 499 -11.06 36.39 27.15
CA SER A 499 -12.03 35.68 28.00
C SER A 499 -13.09 34.94 27.18
N GLU A 500 -13.40 35.45 25.98
CA GLU A 500 -14.34 34.83 25.04
C GLU A 500 -13.74 33.55 24.45
N HIS A 501 -12.53 33.61 23.87
CA HIS A 501 -11.86 32.42 23.33
C HIS A 501 -11.57 31.36 24.40
N THR A 502 -11.27 31.79 25.64
CA THR A 502 -11.12 30.85 26.77
C THR A 502 -12.42 30.10 27.05
N ALA A 503 -13.56 30.80 27.02
CA ALA A 503 -14.86 30.18 27.21
C ALA A 503 -15.22 29.25 26.03
N GLU A 504 -14.86 29.60 24.80
CA GLU A 504 -15.06 28.77 23.61
C GLU A 504 -14.30 27.44 23.68
N ILE A 505 -13.04 27.45 24.13
CA ILE A 505 -12.23 26.22 24.28
C ILE A 505 -12.86 25.30 25.34
N LEU A 506 -13.29 25.85 26.48
CA LEU A 506 -13.93 25.07 27.54
C LEU A 506 -15.30 24.51 27.11
N ASP A 507 -16.10 25.32 26.41
CA ASP A 507 -17.38 24.90 25.84
C ASP A 507 -17.21 23.80 24.78
N LEU A 508 -16.21 23.93 23.89
CA LEU A 508 -15.88 22.90 22.92
C LEU A 508 -15.55 21.57 23.62
N ALA A 509 -14.70 21.61 24.65
CA ALA A 509 -14.33 20.41 25.39
C ALA A 509 -15.53 19.77 26.12
N GLU A 510 -16.42 20.58 26.70
CA GLU A 510 -17.65 20.10 27.32
C GLU A 510 -18.60 19.46 26.29
N ARG A 511 -18.84 20.14 25.16
CA ARG A 511 -19.68 19.61 24.07
C ARG A 511 -19.11 18.33 23.48
N LEU A 512 -17.81 18.25 23.29
CA LEU A 512 -17.16 17.05 22.78
C LEU A 512 -17.26 15.90 23.77
N ARG A 513 -17.01 16.12 25.07
CA ARG A 513 -17.24 15.11 26.11
C ARG A 513 -18.69 14.64 26.15
N ALA A 514 -19.65 15.55 26.01
CA ALA A 514 -21.07 15.21 25.96
C ALA A 514 -21.41 14.36 24.72
N ARG A 515 -20.89 14.74 23.54
CA ARG A 515 -21.04 13.98 22.27
C ARG A 515 -20.39 12.61 22.34
N GLN A 516 -19.23 12.51 22.98
CA GLN A 516 -18.52 11.24 23.19
C GLN A 516 -19.25 10.30 24.15
N GLY A 517 -19.92 10.86 25.16
CA GLY A 517 -20.76 10.13 26.12
C GLY A 517 -22.17 9.82 25.61
N GLN A 518 -22.59 10.40 24.49
CA GLN A 518 -23.92 10.19 23.92
C GLN A 518 -24.08 8.74 23.46
N LYS A 519 -25.25 8.16 23.76
CA LYS A 519 -25.66 6.85 23.22
C LYS A 519 -26.58 7.08 22.04
N ASP A 520 -26.07 6.85 20.85
CA ASP A 520 -26.88 6.94 19.63
C ASP A 520 -27.79 5.71 19.48
N ASP A 521 -28.93 5.91 18.81
CA ASP A 521 -29.84 4.83 18.45
C ASP A 521 -29.22 4.00 17.31
N PRO A 522 -28.78 2.76 17.59
CA PRO A 522 -28.12 1.97 16.57
C PRO A 522 -29.11 1.42 15.53
N ASP A 523 -30.42 1.47 15.76
CA ASP A 523 -31.43 0.92 14.84
C ASP A 523 -31.66 1.78 13.59
N VAL A 524 -31.07 2.98 13.53
CA VAL A 524 -30.98 3.79 12.32
C VAL A 524 -30.09 3.13 11.26
N LEU A 525 -29.07 2.37 11.68
CA LEU A 525 -28.19 1.64 10.77
C LEU A 525 -28.80 0.31 10.34
N PRO A 526 -28.56 -0.13 9.10
CA PRO A 526 -28.93 -1.47 8.68
C PRO A 526 -28.17 -2.55 9.49
N ARG A 527 -28.66 -3.80 9.43
CA ARG A 527 -27.95 -4.95 10.01
C ARG A 527 -28.29 -6.25 9.32
N VAL A 528 -27.36 -7.19 9.39
CA VAL A 528 -27.67 -8.61 9.19
C VAL A 528 -28.42 -9.18 10.40
N ALA A 529 -29.13 -10.28 10.18
CA ALA A 529 -29.75 -11.10 11.20
C ALA A 529 -28.94 -12.39 11.41
N LEU A 530 -29.15 -13.08 12.53
CA LEU A 530 -28.53 -14.39 12.77
C LEU A 530 -28.88 -15.42 11.69
N SER A 531 -30.04 -15.29 11.04
CA SER A 531 -30.44 -16.13 9.91
C SER A 531 -29.65 -15.88 8.63
N ASP A 532 -28.91 -14.78 8.55
CA ASP A 532 -28.07 -14.43 7.39
C ASP A 532 -26.66 -15.05 7.51
N ILE A 533 -26.33 -15.64 8.66
CA ILE A 533 -25.06 -16.34 8.91
C ILE A 533 -25.17 -17.77 8.35
N PRO A 534 -24.28 -18.19 7.44
CA PRO A 534 -24.25 -19.56 6.96
C PRO A 534 -24.07 -20.56 8.12
N ALA A 535 -24.84 -21.65 8.11
CA ALA A 535 -24.73 -22.68 9.14
C ALA A 535 -23.43 -23.51 9.00
N GLU A 536 -22.85 -23.54 7.80
CA GLU A 536 -21.63 -24.29 7.46
C GLU A 536 -20.67 -23.38 6.69
N THR A 537 -19.37 -23.51 6.97
CA THR A 537 -18.29 -22.85 6.24
C THR A 537 -17.66 -23.84 5.27
N ALA A 538 -17.58 -23.47 3.99
CA ALA A 538 -16.88 -24.27 2.98
C ALA A 538 -15.40 -24.38 3.35
N SER A 539 -14.87 -25.60 3.38
CA SER A 539 -13.44 -25.87 3.55
C SER A 539 -12.90 -26.49 2.26
N PRO A 540 -11.71 -26.08 1.78
CA PRO A 540 -11.12 -26.70 0.61
C PRO A 540 -10.81 -28.17 0.89
N GLU A 541 -11.28 -29.07 0.04
CA GLU A 541 -11.00 -30.50 0.14
C GLU A 541 -9.80 -30.88 -0.72
N PRO A 542 -8.72 -31.46 -0.13
CA PRO A 542 -7.58 -31.91 -0.91
C PRO A 542 -7.87 -33.23 -1.62
N VAL A 543 -7.30 -33.39 -2.81
CA VAL A 543 -7.05 -34.71 -3.38
C VAL A 543 -5.83 -35.29 -2.67
N ILE A 544 -6.00 -36.44 -2.01
CA ILE A 544 -4.95 -37.12 -1.26
C ILE A 544 -4.40 -38.28 -2.10
N GLU A 545 -3.10 -38.24 -2.38
CA GLU A 545 -2.41 -39.29 -3.10
C GLU A 545 -1.38 -39.94 -2.17
N SER A 546 -1.47 -41.26 -1.96
CA SER A 546 -0.56 -42.01 -1.08
C SER A 546 0.51 -42.73 -1.90
N GLY A 547 1.78 -42.42 -1.63
CA GLY A 547 2.94 -43.07 -2.23
C GLY A 547 4.05 -43.31 -1.20
N ALA A 548 5.30 -43.02 -1.57
CA ALA A 548 6.43 -42.99 -0.63
C ALA A 548 6.28 -41.88 0.43
N SER A 549 5.46 -40.88 0.15
CA SER A 549 4.99 -39.84 1.07
C SER A 549 3.55 -39.48 0.70
N THR A 550 2.81 -38.85 1.61
CA THR A 550 1.44 -38.40 1.37
C THR A 550 1.45 -37.05 0.70
N HIS A 551 0.81 -36.93 -0.46
CA HIS A 551 0.65 -35.66 -1.18
C HIS A 551 -0.77 -35.13 -0.98
N TYR A 552 -0.88 -33.85 -0.59
CA TYR A 552 -2.14 -33.14 -0.49
C TYR A 552 -2.19 -32.12 -1.64
N ARG A 553 -3.13 -32.30 -2.56
CA ARG A 553 -3.29 -31.43 -3.71
C ARG A 553 -4.59 -30.66 -3.64
N TYR A 554 -4.48 -29.34 -3.63
CA TYR A 554 -5.60 -28.41 -3.74
C TYR A 554 -5.64 -27.85 -5.16
N THR A 555 -6.85 -27.66 -5.70
CA THR A 555 -7.04 -27.03 -7.01
C THR A 555 -7.76 -25.70 -6.81
N ALA A 556 -7.14 -24.62 -7.29
CA ALA A 556 -7.66 -23.27 -7.22
C ALA A 556 -7.27 -22.49 -8.49
N GLY A 557 -7.93 -21.36 -8.75
CA GLY A 557 -7.55 -20.44 -9.82
C GLY A 557 -6.29 -19.65 -9.41
N THR A 558 -5.11 -20.17 -9.73
CA THR A 558 -3.81 -19.61 -9.32
C THR A 558 -3.17 -18.70 -10.37
N ASN A 559 -3.92 -18.29 -11.41
CA ASN A 559 -3.42 -17.48 -12.51
C ASN A 559 -2.13 -18.03 -13.14
N GLY A 560 -2.07 -19.35 -13.39
CA GLY A 560 -0.90 -19.99 -14.00
C GLY A 560 0.30 -20.19 -13.06
N LEU A 561 0.12 -19.99 -11.75
CA LEU A 561 1.13 -20.27 -10.73
C LEU A 561 0.93 -21.63 -10.07
N VAL A 562 2.02 -22.22 -9.59
CA VAL A 562 2.02 -23.41 -8.75
C VAL A 562 2.69 -23.11 -7.42
N TYR A 563 2.03 -23.52 -6.34
CA TYR A 563 2.53 -23.37 -4.97
C TYR A 563 2.85 -24.75 -4.42
N GLN A 564 4.07 -24.91 -3.91
CA GLN A 564 4.56 -26.19 -3.39
C GLN A 564 5.12 -26.01 -1.99
N GLN A 565 4.74 -26.92 -1.10
CA GLN A 565 5.22 -26.95 0.28
C GLN A 565 5.66 -28.35 0.66
N TRP A 566 6.85 -28.45 1.24
CA TRP A 566 7.33 -29.65 1.91
C TRP A 566 7.26 -29.43 3.41
N VAL A 567 6.47 -30.26 4.07
CA VAL A 567 6.18 -30.15 5.49
C VAL A 567 6.67 -31.39 6.19
N SER A 568 7.55 -31.22 7.17
CA SER A 568 8.08 -32.31 8.01
C SER A 568 7.92 -31.97 9.49
N PRO A 569 7.50 -32.90 10.35
CA PRO A 569 7.59 -32.72 11.79
C PRO A 569 9.02 -32.36 12.19
N LEU A 570 9.17 -31.36 13.07
CA LEU A 570 10.48 -31.06 13.64
C LEU A 570 10.89 -32.18 14.60
N PRO A 571 12.16 -32.63 14.55
CA PRO A 571 12.67 -33.54 15.56
C PRO A 571 12.73 -32.83 16.93
N PRO A 572 12.85 -33.59 18.03
CA PRO A 572 13.10 -32.98 19.34
C PRO A 572 14.42 -32.19 19.29
N LEU A 573 14.32 -30.88 19.46
CA LEU A 573 15.46 -29.95 19.46
C LEU A 573 15.90 -29.64 20.89
N THR A 574 17.20 -29.50 21.09
CA THR A 574 17.79 -28.92 22.30
C THR A 574 17.45 -27.42 22.42
N ALA A 575 17.57 -26.85 23.61
CA ALA A 575 17.32 -25.42 23.82
C ALA A 575 18.20 -24.52 22.93
N THR A 576 19.45 -24.92 22.69
CA THR A 576 20.37 -24.19 21.81
C THR A 576 19.97 -24.30 20.34
N GLU A 577 19.52 -25.47 19.88
CA GLU A 577 19.01 -25.61 18.50
C GLU A 577 17.73 -24.79 18.29
N GLN A 578 16.83 -24.76 19.28
CA GLN A 578 15.62 -23.93 19.22
C GLN A 578 15.95 -22.44 19.09
N GLN A 579 16.97 -21.96 19.80
CA GLN A 579 17.43 -20.57 19.70
C GLN A 579 17.99 -20.22 18.32
N HIS A 580 18.66 -21.16 17.64
CA HIS A 580 19.26 -20.92 16.32
C HIS A 580 18.31 -21.22 15.15
N LEU A 581 17.23 -21.94 15.39
CA LEU A 581 16.30 -22.37 14.35
C LEU A 581 15.78 -21.21 13.47
N PRO A 582 15.37 -20.04 14.02
CA PRO A 582 14.95 -18.91 13.19
C PRO A 582 16.04 -18.43 12.23
N LEU A 583 17.31 -18.42 12.69
CA LEU A 583 18.45 -18.03 11.87
C LEU A 583 18.70 -19.06 10.76
N VAL A 584 18.65 -20.36 11.06
CA VAL A 584 18.81 -21.41 10.05
C VAL A 584 17.74 -21.29 8.97
N THR A 585 16.48 -21.10 9.35
CA THR A 585 15.38 -20.98 8.37
C THR A 585 15.47 -19.71 7.54
N ALA A 586 15.92 -18.59 8.13
CA ALA A 586 16.07 -17.33 7.41
C ALA A 586 17.27 -17.35 6.44
N LEU A 587 18.37 -18.01 6.81
CA LEU A 587 19.58 -18.07 5.98
C LEU A 587 19.53 -19.15 4.88
N MET A 588 18.79 -20.24 5.09
CA MET A 588 18.78 -21.39 4.18
C MET A 588 18.50 -21.05 2.70
N PRO A 589 17.53 -20.18 2.35
CA PRO A 589 17.30 -19.80 0.94
C PRO A 589 18.29 -18.75 0.41
N GLU A 590 19.16 -18.19 1.27
CA GLU A 590 20.01 -17.04 0.96
C GLU A 590 21.50 -17.37 0.80
N VAL A 591 21.85 -18.65 0.96
CA VAL A 591 23.23 -19.17 0.89
C VAL A 591 23.40 -20.09 -0.31
N GLY A 592 24.66 -20.40 -0.65
CA GLY A 592 25.01 -21.29 -1.74
C GLY A 592 24.47 -22.70 -1.57
N VAL A 593 24.25 -23.39 -2.68
CA VAL A 593 23.72 -24.76 -2.70
C VAL A 593 24.66 -25.69 -3.47
N GLY A 594 25.17 -26.73 -2.80
CA GLY A 594 26.06 -27.72 -3.41
C GLY A 594 27.35 -27.10 -3.95
N ALA A 595 27.55 -27.12 -5.27
CA ALA A 595 28.72 -26.51 -5.91
C ALA A 595 28.56 -25.00 -6.19
N LEU A 596 27.34 -24.47 -6.08
CA LEU A 596 27.04 -23.06 -6.34
C LEU A 596 27.40 -22.22 -5.12
N ASN A 597 27.90 -21.01 -5.36
CA ASN A 597 27.97 -19.97 -4.32
C ASN A 597 26.59 -19.28 -4.18
N TYR A 598 26.45 -18.36 -3.21
CA TYR A 598 25.16 -17.69 -3.01
C TYR A 598 24.71 -16.86 -4.23
N LEU A 599 25.61 -16.20 -4.96
CA LEU A 599 25.26 -15.41 -6.15
C LEU A 599 24.71 -16.29 -7.27
N ASP A 600 25.38 -17.40 -7.59
CA ASP A 600 24.93 -18.38 -8.58
C ASP A 600 23.59 -19.02 -8.15
N THR A 601 23.37 -19.17 -6.85
CA THR A 601 22.12 -19.70 -6.28
C THR A 601 20.98 -18.68 -6.46
N GLN A 602 21.23 -17.39 -6.23
CA GLN A 602 20.26 -16.32 -6.47
C GLN A 602 19.90 -16.20 -7.97
N GLU A 603 20.87 -16.34 -8.88
CA GLU A 603 20.59 -16.39 -10.32
C GLU A 603 19.72 -17.61 -10.68
N ARG A 604 19.99 -18.77 -10.08
CA ARG A 604 19.15 -19.97 -10.24
C ARG A 604 17.74 -19.74 -9.68
N HIS A 605 17.60 -19.05 -8.55
CA HIS A 605 16.29 -18.69 -7.99
C HIS A 605 15.50 -17.86 -9.00
N SER A 606 16.02 -16.72 -9.46
CA SER A 606 15.35 -15.85 -10.45
C SER A 606 14.99 -16.58 -11.75
N ALA A 607 15.81 -17.54 -12.19
CA ALA A 607 15.52 -18.31 -13.41
C ALA A 607 14.40 -19.38 -13.22
N THR A 608 14.14 -19.80 -11.99
CA THR A 608 13.39 -21.03 -11.69
C THR A 608 12.09 -20.78 -10.94
N VAL A 609 12.11 -19.93 -9.90
CA VAL A 609 11.02 -19.77 -8.93
C VAL A 609 10.76 -18.29 -8.63
N GLY A 610 9.52 -17.95 -8.30
CA GLY A 610 9.19 -16.59 -7.82
C GLY A 610 9.50 -16.37 -6.34
N SER A 611 9.57 -17.45 -5.56
CA SER A 611 10.15 -17.42 -4.22
C SER A 611 10.51 -18.82 -3.73
N LEU A 612 11.44 -18.85 -2.77
CA LEU A 612 11.77 -20.02 -1.96
C LEU A 612 11.98 -19.55 -0.52
N SER A 613 11.27 -20.13 0.44
CA SER A 613 11.41 -19.79 1.85
C SER A 613 11.38 -21.01 2.74
N ALA A 614 12.12 -20.96 3.85
CA ALA A 614 12.06 -21.94 4.91
C ALA A 614 11.49 -21.29 6.18
N SER A 615 10.61 -22.00 6.88
CA SER A 615 9.98 -21.49 8.11
C SER A 615 9.60 -22.62 9.06
N VAL A 616 9.14 -22.24 10.25
CA VAL A 616 8.62 -23.15 11.27
C VAL A 616 7.16 -22.80 11.53
N SER A 617 6.31 -23.83 11.48
CA SER A 617 4.89 -23.72 11.80
C SER A 617 4.59 -24.51 13.06
N SER A 618 4.34 -23.81 14.16
CA SER A 618 3.91 -24.41 15.43
C SER A 618 2.40 -24.21 15.62
N ARG A 619 1.71 -25.26 16.05
CA ARG A 619 0.25 -25.25 16.26
C ARG A 619 -0.08 -25.95 17.58
N ALA A 620 -0.80 -25.26 18.46
CA ALA A 620 -1.31 -25.84 19.71
C ALA A 620 -2.42 -26.84 19.43
N HIS A 621 -2.54 -27.87 20.27
CA HIS A 621 -3.63 -28.83 20.16
C HIS A 621 -4.94 -28.23 20.68
N ARG A 622 -6.05 -28.53 20.01
CA ARG A 622 -7.38 -28.01 20.41
C ARG A 622 -7.78 -28.45 21.83
N ASP A 623 -7.34 -29.63 22.24
CA ASP A 623 -7.72 -30.24 23.52
C ASP A 623 -6.72 -29.95 24.64
N SER A 624 -5.56 -29.33 24.35
CA SER A 624 -4.55 -28.99 25.34
C SER A 624 -3.67 -27.82 24.91
N GLU A 625 -3.75 -26.72 25.67
CA GLU A 625 -2.89 -25.53 25.53
C GLU A 625 -1.41 -25.79 25.90
N GLN A 626 -1.11 -26.94 26.53
CA GLN A 626 0.24 -27.32 26.95
C GLN A 626 0.94 -28.23 25.93
N SER A 627 0.26 -28.63 24.85
CA SER A 627 0.84 -29.41 23.77
C SER A 627 0.76 -28.69 22.43
N SER A 628 1.83 -28.82 21.65
CA SER A 628 1.89 -28.30 20.28
C SER A 628 2.70 -29.23 19.40
N ASP A 629 2.32 -29.28 18.13
CA ASP A 629 3.15 -29.87 17.08
C ASP A 629 3.86 -28.75 16.35
N SER A 630 5.13 -28.99 16.00
CA SER A 630 5.93 -28.05 15.23
C SER A 630 6.45 -28.72 13.97
N PHE A 631 6.35 -28.00 12.86
CA PHE A 631 6.71 -28.48 11.53
C PHE A 631 7.71 -27.53 10.89
N PHE A 632 8.72 -28.10 10.25
CA PHE A 632 9.54 -27.38 9.28
C PHE A 632 8.79 -27.31 7.96
N VAL A 633 8.77 -26.14 7.33
CA VAL A 633 8.09 -25.87 6.07
C VAL A 633 9.06 -25.25 5.10
N LEU A 634 9.34 -25.94 3.99
CA LEU A 634 9.99 -25.35 2.81
C LEU A 634 8.91 -25.04 1.77
N SER A 635 8.75 -23.78 1.42
CA SER A 635 7.69 -23.28 0.56
C SER A 635 8.28 -22.62 -0.68
N SER A 636 7.67 -22.85 -1.84
CA SER A 636 8.05 -22.19 -3.09
C SER A 636 6.85 -21.93 -3.98
N LYS A 637 6.94 -20.88 -4.78
CA LYS A 637 6.00 -20.57 -5.88
C LYS A 637 6.76 -20.44 -7.20
N ALA A 638 6.14 -20.85 -8.30
CA ALA A 638 6.70 -20.73 -9.64
C ALA A 638 5.59 -20.64 -10.70
N LEU A 639 5.96 -20.28 -11.93
CA LEU A 639 5.10 -20.47 -13.10
C LEU A 639 4.84 -21.97 -13.31
N ALA A 640 3.65 -22.33 -13.78
CA ALA A 640 3.23 -23.73 -13.91
C ALA A 640 4.14 -24.57 -14.84
N ASP A 641 4.78 -23.95 -15.82
CA ASP A 641 5.74 -24.58 -16.72
C ASP A 641 7.12 -24.84 -16.08
N ARG A 642 7.35 -24.36 -14.84
CA ARG A 642 8.58 -24.55 -14.06
C ARG A 642 8.46 -25.50 -12.88
N MET A 643 7.38 -26.27 -12.80
CA MET A 643 7.12 -27.20 -11.68
C MET A 643 8.29 -28.17 -11.39
N GLN A 644 8.94 -28.70 -12.44
CA GLN A 644 10.06 -29.63 -12.29
C GLN A 644 11.35 -28.94 -11.82
N PRO A 645 11.84 -27.86 -12.47
CA PRO A 645 12.96 -27.07 -11.96
C PRO A 645 12.76 -26.55 -10.52
N GLN A 646 11.53 -26.16 -10.18
CA GLN A 646 11.16 -25.74 -8.83
C GLN A 646 11.42 -26.84 -7.80
N LEU A 647 10.95 -28.07 -8.07
CA LEU A 647 11.15 -29.23 -7.19
C LEU A 647 12.63 -29.58 -7.02
N GLU A 648 13.41 -29.48 -8.10
CA GLU A 648 14.86 -29.71 -8.07
C GLU A 648 15.57 -28.67 -7.18
N LEU A 649 15.23 -27.38 -7.32
CA LEU A 649 15.79 -26.34 -6.47
C LEU A 649 15.41 -26.54 -4.99
N MET A 650 14.14 -26.83 -4.69
CA MET A 650 13.69 -27.15 -3.32
C MET A 650 14.46 -28.35 -2.74
N SER A 651 14.66 -29.39 -3.53
CA SER A 651 15.43 -30.58 -3.13
C SER A 651 16.88 -30.23 -2.82
N ASP A 652 17.53 -29.50 -3.72
CA ASP A 652 18.93 -29.14 -3.60
C ASP A 652 19.16 -28.23 -2.38
N THR A 653 18.31 -27.23 -2.17
CA THR A 653 18.38 -26.34 -1.00
C THR A 653 18.20 -27.12 0.29
N LEU A 654 17.23 -28.02 0.38
CA LEU A 654 17.01 -28.82 1.59
C LEU A 654 18.20 -29.73 1.92
N GLN A 655 18.85 -30.30 0.92
CA GLN A 655 19.89 -31.31 1.11
C GLN A 655 21.32 -30.75 1.15
N ALA A 656 21.54 -29.61 0.50
CA ALA A 656 22.89 -29.13 0.17
C ALA A 656 23.09 -27.61 0.35
N ALA A 657 22.19 -26.91 1.05
CA ALA A 657 22.46 -25.52 1.48
C ALA A 657 23.76 -25.44 2.31
N ARG A 658 24.58 -24.42 2.01
CA ARG A 658 25.93 -24.24 2.55
C ARG A 658 26.01 -23.09 3.52
N PHE A 659 26.15 -23.41 4.81
CA PHE A 659 26.35 -22.41 5.86
C PHE A 659 27.84 -22.09 6.11
N ASP A 660 28.67 -22.17 5.06
CA ASP A 660 30.12 -21.91 5.13
C ASP A 660 30.55 -20.58 4.49
N GLU A 661 29.61 -19.83 3.89
CA GLU A 661 29.84 -18.51 3.31
C GLU A 661 29.76 -17.40 4.38
N CYS A 662 30.75 -17.37 5.27
CA CYS A 662 30.77 -16.49 6.45
C CYS A 662 30.61 -14.98 6.16
N SER A 663 31.03 -14.49 4.99
CA SER A 663 30.79 -13.10 4.60
C SER A 663 29.31 -12.86 4.36
N ARG A 664 28.66 -13.63 3.48
CA ARG A 664 27.22 -13.53 3.19
C ARG A 664 26.37 -13.68 4.45
N ILE A 665 26.71 -14.63 5.32
CA ILE A 665 25.99 -14.81 6.59
C ILE A 665 26.12 -13.56 7.47
N ARG A 666 27.30 -12.92 7.51
CA ARG A 666 27.48 -11.68 8.26
C ARG A 666 26.64 -10.54 7.66
N ASP A 667 26.60 -10.44 6.33
CA ASP A 667 25.84 -9.40 5.63
C ASP A 667 24.34 -9.56 5.95
N LEU A 668 23.79 -10.77 5.81
CA LEU A 668 22.40 -11.10 6.15
C LEU A 668 22.06 -10.84 7.62
N VAL A 669 22.96 -11.21 8.55
CA VAL A 669 22.75 -10.95 9.98
C VAL A 669 22.82 -9.46 10.30
N SER A 670 23.65 -8.69 9.61
CA SER A 670 23.67 -7.23 9.74
C SER A 670 22.35 -6.62 9.25
N GLN A 671 21.85 -7.07 8.09
CA GLN A 671 20.55 -6.65 7.55
C GLN A 671 19.37 -7.00 8.49
N MET A 672 19.40 -8.15 9.16
CA MET A 672 18.36 -8.51 10.15
C MET A 672 18.40 -7.69 11.45
N ARG A 673 19.51 -6.96 11.70
CA ARG A 673 19.73 -6.17 12.91
C ARG A 673 19.55 -4.67 12.69
N ALA A 674 19.78 -4.22 11.46
CA ALA A 674 19.42 -2.87 11.01
C ALA A 674 17.89 -2.76 11.05
#